data_AF-A0A7J6LJI0-F1
#
_entry.id   AF-A0A7J6LJI0-F1
#
_cell.length_a   1.000
_cell.length_b   1.000
_cell.length_c   1.000
_cell.angle_alpha   90.00
_cell.angle_beta   90.00
_cell.angle_gamma   90.00
#
_symmetry.space_group_name_H-M   'P 1'
#
loop_
_entity.id
_entity.type
_entity.pdbx_description
1 polymer ?
#
loop_
_entity_poly.entity_id
_entity_poly.type
_entity_poly.pdbx_seq_one_letter_code
_entity_poly.pdbx_strand_id
1 'polypeptide(L)'
;MSPGSPTSSVLFKIGESYKAEIIVPNGCSNAKAVFNLVMTAIGLGIMTLPMAFGRAGWVSGCILLIVAAAFVYYNVVLLCHALCLNPENPQHVIRSFEELGRICYGRLATVMNSVTLHPLLIAACAVFLILLSTSMYNMTDVLSYNLWLLIVSLVIAPFACLPTMKEVGVLSALGVASVAAIVVLVVLASLDRYINGPPEGEEEGPEEVTYILSGSPVQLVAVFCTFLLSYNVSITVPTIIKDVYRPQTFPKVAWISFVIVAVVYFAITVAGYLAFGDGISKYDTMVEAFTPPNRADWTIYSWLINASTIVLVGTHFLVLFSPTAQLSDTLLKLDDKSRWKSPAVGEAVRCTCRVGLVALCALIALLVPSVDKLVNLLSAVFVVLIALVYPTVYYWRVLQLSHVKQAAWKTWHQRSLLVVAAAAMFFITLYVVNMLVQKSVPYFAHSLGPAVLTAAGRKGFLNSRTISSMSASLGDALYNAPPTKVTTLPNGLRVATQHTFTQSATVGVWIDAGSRYETKQTNGTAHFLEHLAFKGTQRRSRIQLEREVEDIGAHLNAYTSREQTVYYAKTRRECVGQGLDILSDILQHSKLERRAIEEERGVILREMEEVNKSLEEVIYDQLHIACFREDPLGYTILGPVENIRSINRDNLVDYISTNYKADRMVVAAAGPVDHEEIVKCAAEKFGNLPKSSEPRRAVSKPHFVSSELLSATEALGPSSHVAVAFEGVPWTSPDCITFMLMQQILGGYNSAFQGLIPPTLSANSSIQAVARSPSGEGSATWIDSFTAFNTCYKDTGLFGFYVASPEQAVNRAIDELMCSISSLSYSITEEDLERAKKQLLTTLFIGLDDTTGVAEDIGRQLLVYGRRISPAEFVKRLDQIDHYEVRRVAQKYLLSKPVTMTGVGMVQNVMQLPEVQKLAKWTGASLPQH
;
A
#
# COMPACT_ATOMS: atom_id res chain seq x y z
N MET A 1 -70.23 16.43 21.07
CA MET A 1 -70.03 15.30 22.01
C MET A 1 -70.33 13.99 21.28
N SER A 2 -69.49 12.98 21.50
CA SER A 2 -69.45 11.62 20.90
C SER A 2 -68.96 11.53 19.42
N PRO A 3 -68.44 10.36 18.98
CA PRO A 3 -67.06 9.93 19.20
C PRO A 3 -66.34 9.52 17.89
N GLY A 4 -65.02 9.39 17.93
CA GLY A 4 -64.20 9.03 16.77
C GLY A 4 -64.31 7.58 16.32
N SER A 5 -63.76 7.30 15.14
CA SER A 5 -63.12 6.01 14.88
C SER A 5 -61.85 6.17 14.03
N PRO A 6 -60.88 5.25 14.17
CA PRO A 6 -59.47 5.49 13.91
C PRO A 6 -58.94 4.61 12.75
N THR A 7 -58.15 5.17 11.82
CA THR A 7 -57.06 4.44 11.12
C THR A 7 -56.37 5.33 10.07
N SER A 8 -55.04 5.22 10.02
CA SER A 8 -54.06 5.91 9.16
C SER A 8 -53.78 7.37 9.56
N SER A 9 -52.56 7.84 9.83
CA SER A 9 -51.21 7.34 9.53
C SER A 9 -50.24 7.88 10.59
N VAL A 10 -49.41 6.99 11.13
CA VAL A 10 -48.28 7.31 12.03
C VAL A 10 -47.14 7.84 11.16
N LEU A 11 -47.18 9.12 10.80
CA LEU A 11 -46.05 9.88 10.23
C LEU A 11 -46.23 11.36 10.58
N PHE A 12 -45.55 11.75 11.65
CA PHE A 12 -45.37 13.08 12.24
C PHE A 12 -45.68 14.32 11.37
N LYS A 13 -46.53 15.23 11.88
CA LYS A 13 -46.49 16.67 11.56
C LYS A 13 -45.23 17.29 12.19
N ILE A 14 -44.18 17.50 11.40
CA ILE A 14 -42.99 18.30 11.77
C ILE A 14 -43.17 19.80 11.44
N GLY A 15 -44.34 20.18 10.89
CA GLY A 15 -44.61 21.53 10.38
C GLY A 15 -44.99 22.61 11.40
N GLU A 16 -45.25 22.29 12.67
CA GLU A 16 -45.77 23.26 13.66
C GLU A 16 -44.68 24.06 14.41
N SER A 17 -43.39 23.91 14.05
CA SER A 17 -42.28 24.59 14.75
C SER A 17 -41.80 25.90 14.10
N TYR A 18 -42.33 26.30 12.94
CA TYR A 18 -41.93 27.54 12.29
C TYR A 18 -42.80 28.71 12.78
N LYS A 19 -42.18 29.69 13.46
CA LYS A 19 -42.89 30.90 13.94
C LYS A 19 -43.27 31.88 12.81
N ALA A 20 -42.66 31.77 11.62
CA ALA A 20 -42.96 32.57 10.42
C ALA A 20 -42.51 31.87 9.12
N GLU A 21 -43.19 32.12 8.00
CA GLU A 21 -42.76 31.66 6.66
C GLU A 21 -41.58 32.52 6.17
N ILE A 22 -40.51 31.88 5.68
CA ILE A 22 -39.28 32.53 5.19
C ILE A 22 -39.35 32.53 3.67
N ILE A 23 -39.27 33.70 3.06
CA ILE A 23 -39.31 33.87 1.60
C ILE A 23 -38.01 34.49 1.15
N VAL A 24 -37.29 33.81 0.25
CA VAL A 24 -36.06 34.33 -0.36
C VAL A 24 -36.41 35.05 -1.68
N PRO A 25 -36.29 36.38 -1.76
CA PRO A 25 -36.59 37.11 -3.00
C PRO A 25 -35.61 36.69 -4.11
N ASN A 26 -36.14 36.41 -5.31
CA ASN A 26 -35.39 35.88 -6.47
C ASN A 26 -34.79 34.47 -6.32
N GLY A 27 -35.27 33.68 -5.35
CA GLY A 27 -34.85 32.28 -5.16
C GLY A 27 -35.16 31.34 -6.35
N CYS A 28 -34.44 30.23 -6.44
CA CYS A 28 -34.63 29.18 -7.44
C CYS A 28 -35.87 28.33 -7.15
N SER A 29 -36.43 27.72 -8.21
CA SER A 29 -37.60 26.84 -8.12
C SER A 29 -37.24 25.49 -7.49
N ASN A 30 -38.23 24.82 -6.91
CA ASN A 30 -38.05 23.49 -6.31
C ASN A 30 -37.49 22.47 -7.33
N ALA A 31 -37.85 22.57 -8.61
CA ALA A 31 -37.30 21.71 -9.66
C ALA A 31 -35.78 21.88 -9.84
N LYS A 32 -35.28 23.13 -9.85
CA LYS A 32 -33.83 23.40 -9.92
C LYS A 32 -33.09 22.91 -8.67
N ALA A 33 -33.73 23.01 -7.50
CA ALA A 33 -33.20 22.46 -6.26
C ALA A 33 -33.12 20.93 -6.31
N VAL A 34 -34.14 20.24 -6.88
CA VAL A 34 -34.10 18.79 -7.11
C VAL A 34 -32.92 18.43 -8.02
N PHE A 35 -32.73 19.12 -9.15
CA PHE A 35 -31.62 18.83 -10.07
C PHE A 35 -30.26 19.00 -9.40
N ASN A 36 -30.04 20.08 -8.65
CA ASN A 36 -28.77 20.27 -7.92
C ASN A 36 -28.52 19.21 -6.83
N LEU A 37 -29.56 18.77 -6.11
CA LEU A 37 -29.42 17.70 -5.11
C LEU A 37 -29.15 16.34 -5.76
N VAL A 38 -29.88 16.00 -6.82
CA VAL A 38 -29.66 14.77 -7.60
C VAL A 38 -28.23 14.77 -8.14
N MET A 39 -27.79 15.89 -8.72
CA MET A 39 -26.43 16.09 -9.21
C MET A 39 -25.37 16.12 -8.11
N THR A 40 -25.74 16.33 -6.85
CA THR A 40 -24.77 16.21 -5.76
C THR A 40 -24.53 14.74 -5.41
N ALA A 41 -25.60 13.94 -5.41
CA ALA A 41 -25.53 12.54 -5.01
C ALA A 41 -24.89 11.66 -6.08
N ILE A 42 -25.38 11.76 -7.33
CA ILE A 42 -25.22 10.71 -8.34
C ILE A 42 -23.77 10.47 -8.80
N GLY A 43 -22.93 11.51 -8.86
CA GLY A 43 -21.64 11.49 -9.56
C GLY A 43 -20.72 10.33 -9.20
N LEU A 44 -20.06 10.43 -8.05
CA LEU A 44 -19.10 9.40 -7.61
C LEU A 44 -19.77 8.06 -7.27
N GLY A 45 -21.04 8.10 -6.87
CA GLY A 45 -21.83 6.91 -6.55
C GLY A 45 -22.01 6.01 -7.77
N ILE A 46 -22.48 6.53 -8.91
CA ILE A 46 -22.64 5.72 -10.14
C ILE A 46 -21.36 4.97 -10.51
N MET A 47 -20.21 5.62 -10.34
CA MET A 47 -18.95 5.04 -10.75
C MET A 47 -18.46 3.95 -9.80
N THR A 48 -18.73 4.06 -8.50
CA THR A 48 -18.14 3.18 -7.47
C THR A 48 -19.11 2.15 -6.89
N LEU A 49 -20.42 2.31 -7.10
CA LEU A 49 -21.46 1.44 -6.54
C LEU A 49 -21.36 -0.02 -6.99
N PRO A 50 -21.18 -0.35 -8.28
CA PRO A 50 -21.14 -1.76 -8.69
C PRO A 50 -19.99 -2.55 -8.05
N MET A 51 -18.81 -1.93 -7.91
CA MET A 51 -17.68 -2.48 -7.17
C MET A 51 -18.04 -2.76 -5.69
N ALA A 52 -18.79 -1.86 -5.05
CA ALA A 52 -19.23 -2.05 -3.67
C ALA A 52 -20.16 -3.27 -3.51
N PHE A 53 -20.98 -3.58 -4.52
CA PHE A 53 -21.79 -4.80 -4.57
C PHE A 53 -20.94 -6.05 -4.81
N GLY A 54 -19.96 -6.01 -5.73
CA GLY A 54 -19.01 -7.12 -5.92
C GLY A 54 -18.22 -7.44 -4.64
N ARG A 55 -17.93 -6.43 -3.80
CA ARG A 55 -17.24 -6.63 -2.51
C ARG A 55 -18.13 -7.14 -1.38
N ALA A 56 -19.44 -6.86 -1.40
CA ALA A 56 -20.35 -7.21 -0.30
C ALA A 56 -21.29 -8.38 -0.62
N GLY A 57 -21.43 -8.77 -1.88
CA GLY A 57 -22.46 -9.69 -2.34
C GLY A 57 -23.84 -9.02 -2.45
N TRP A 58 -24.74 -9.65 -3.20
CA TRP A 58 -26.00 -9.05 -3.64
C TRP A 58 -26.92 -8.63 -2.48
N VAL A 59 -27.22 -9.56 -1.57
CA VAL A 59 -28.19 -9.34 -0.48
C VAL A 59 -27.68 -8.32 0.52
N SER A 60 -26.42 -8.43 0.95
CA SER A 60 -25.76 -7.47 1.85
C SER A 60 -25.69 -6.09 1.23
N GLY A 61 -25.29 -6.00 -0.04
CA GLY A 61 -25.23 -4.75 -0.79
C GLY A 61 -26.58 -4.04 -0.80
N CYS A 62 -27.68 -4.74 -1.13
CA CYS A 62 -29.02 -4.15 -1.14
C CYS A 62 -29.45 -3.65 0.25
N ILE A 63 -29.24 -4.46 1.30
CA ILE A 63 -29.60 -4.08 2.67
C ILE A 63 -28.81 -2.84 3.09
N LEU A 64 -27.49 -2.85 2.90
CA LEU A 64 -26.61 -1.75 3.29
C LEU A 64 -26.92 -0.47 2.50
N LEU A 65 -27.25 -0.56 1.21
CA LEU A 65 -27.62 0.59 0.38
C LEU A 65 -28.92 1.25 0.88
N ILE A 66 -29.95 0.45 1.17
CA ILE A 66 -31.24 0.95 1.71
C ILE A 66 -31.03 1.59 3.08
N VAL A 67 -30.25 0.95 3.95
CA VAL A 67 -29.93 1.47 5.28
C VAL A 67 -29.17 2.79 5.17
N ALA A 68 -28.15 2.86 4.31
CA ALA A 68 -27.38 4.08 4.08
C ALA A 68 -28.29 5.22 3.58
N ALA A 69 -29.13 4.96 2.57
CA ALA A 69 -30.07 5.94 2.04
C ALA A 69 -31.02 6.48 3.12
N ALA A 70 -31.60 5.60 3.94
CA ALA A 70 -32.49 5.99 5.02
C ALA A 70 -31.78 6.85 6.09
N PHE A 71 -30.56 6.48 6.47
CA PHE A 71 -29.76 7.21 7.45
C PHE A 71 -29.38 8.60 6.95
N VAL A 72 -28.89 8.72 5.72
CA VAL A 72 -28.49 10.02 5.16
C VAL A 72 -29.72 10.91 4.95
N TYR A 73 -30.83 10.36 4.43
CA TYR A 73 -32.07 11.12 4.28
C TYR A 73 -32.56 11.69 5.61
N TYR A 74 -32.59 10.87 6.67
CA TYR A 74 -33.00 11.31 8.00
C TYR A 74 -32.13 12.47 8.51
N ASN A 75 -30.81 12.37 8.37
CA ASN A 75 -29.87 13.41 8.78
C ASN A 75 -29.99 14.69 7.94
N VAL A 76 -30.23 14.58 6.63
CA VAL A 76 -30.50 15.73 5.75
C VAL A 76 -31.76 16.47 6.21
N VAL A 77 -32.83 15.76 6.59
CA VAL A 77 -34.04 16.38 7.14
C VAL A 77 -33.75 17.12 8.45
N LEU A 78 -32.95 16.54 9.35
CA LEU A 78 -32.52 17.23 10.59
C LEU A 78 -31.72 18.50 10.27
N LEU A 79 -30.80 18.42 9.31
CA LEU A 79 -29.99 19.56 8.87
C LEU A 79 -30.88 20.68 8.31
N CYS A 80 -31.84 20.35 7.44
CA CYS A 80 -32.77 21.33 6.87
C CYS A 80 -33.53 22.08 7.96
N HIS A 81 -34.03 21.36 8.96
CA HIS A 81 -34.72 21.98 10.09
C HIS A 81 -33.78 22.85 10.94
N ALA A 82 -32.54 22.41 11.19
CA ALA A 82 -31.55 23.19 11.91
C ALA A 82 -31.22 24.51 11.19
N LEU A 83 -31.08 24.48 9.87
CA LEU A 83 -30.77 25.67 9.06
C LEU A 83 -31.91 26.68 9.03
N CYS A 84 -33.16 26.21 9.01
CA CYS A 84 -34.35 27.07 9.05
C CYS A 84 -34.70 27.59 10.45
N LEU A 85 -34.24 26.91 11.52
CA LEU A 85 -34.45 27.32 12.91
C LEU A 85 -33.29 28.20 13.40
N ASN A 86 -33.07 29.34 12.76
CA ASN A 86 -31.98 30.24 13.12
C ASN A 86 -32.25 30.96 14.48
N PRO A 87 -31.45 30.71 15.54
CA PRO A 87 -31.65 31.33 16.85
C PRO A 87 -31.23 32.82 16.88
N GLU A 88 -30.29 33.25 16.05
CA GLU A 88 -29.80 34.65 16.00
C GLU A 88 -30.75 35.55 15.18
N ASN A 89 -31.31 35.03 14.08
CA ASN A 89 -32.22 35.78 13.21
C ASN A 89 -33.34 34.88 12.61
N PRO A 90 -34.54 34.85 13.21
CA PRO A 90 -35.63 33.96 12.80
C PRO A 90 -36.16 34.16 11.37
N GLN A 91 -35.84 35.28 10.71
CA GLN A 91 -36.27 35.56 9.34
C GLN A 91 -35.25 35.14 8.27
N HIS A 92 -34.06 34.69 8.67
CA HIS A 92 -32.99 34.34 7.74
C HIS A 92 -32.49 32.92 7.98
N VAL A 93 -32.36 32.15 6.89
CA VAL A 93 -31.78 30.80 6.93
C VAL A 93 -30.27 30.88 7.13
N ILE A 94 -29.71 29.96 7.92
CA ILE A 94 -28.26 29.81 8.09
C ILE A 94 -27.63 29.38 6.76
N ARG A 95 -26.53 30.02 6.34
CA ARG A 95 -26.04 29.96 4.95
C ARG A 95 -24.92 28.94 4.71
N SER A 96 -24.25 28.47 5.77
CA SER A 96 -23.17 27.49 5.67
C SER A 96 -23.03 26.62 6.92
N PHE A 97 -22.25 25.54 6.83
CA PHE A 97 -21.93 24.69 7.99
C PHE A 97 -21.11 25.43 9.04
N GLU A 98 -20.21 26.32 8.64
CA GLU A 98 -19.35 27.09 9.53
C GLU A 98 -20.15 28.11 10.33
N GLU A 99 -21.14 28.73 9.69
CA GLU A 99 -22.09 29.61 10.37
C GLU A 99 -22.97 28.83 11.35
N LEU A 100 -23.47 27.66 10.95
CA LEU A 100 -24.21 26.75 11.84
C LEU A 100 -23.36 26.33 13.06
N GLY A 101 -22.10 25.96 12.82
CA GLY A 101 -21.14 25.62 13.86
C GLY A 101 -20.83 26.79 14.80
N ARG A 102 -20.65 28.00 14.25
CA ARG A 102 -20.42 29.23 15.01
C ARG A 102 -21.56 29.50 15.98
N ILE A 103 -22.80 29.40 15.51
CA ILE A 103 -24.01 29.63 16.33
C ILE A 103 -24.11 28.59 17.45
N CYS A 104 -23.77 27.33 17.16
CA CYS A 104 -23.94 26.24 18.13
C CYS A 104 -22.85 26.19 19.21
N TYR A 105 -21.57 26.32 18.81
CA TYR A 105 -20.40 26.06 19.66
C TYR A 105 -19.25 27.07 19.46
N GLY A 106 -19.48 28.18 18.77
CA GLY A 106 -18.47 29.24 18.60
C GLY A 106 -17.34 28.89 17.63
N ARG A 107 -16.20 29.57 17.78
CA ARG A 107 -15.07 29.54 16.81
C ARG A 107 -14.46 28.14 16.61
N LEU A 108 -14.47 27.30 17.64
CA LEU A 108 -13.89 25.95 17.55
C LEU A 108 -14.63 25.10 16.51
N ALA A 109 -15.97 25.12 16.53
CA ALA A 109 -16.77 24.37 15.56
C ALA A 109 -16.66 24.94 14.13
N THR A 110 -16.48 26.25 13.98
CA THR A 110 -16.18 26.87 12.67
C THR A 110 -14.89 26.30 12.07
N VAL A 111 -13.82 26.19 12.87
CA VAL A 111 -12.54 25.62 12.41
C VAL A 111 -12.68 24.13 12.12
N MET A 112 -13.33 23.37 12.99
CA MET A 112 -13.56 21.93 12.78
C MET A 112 -14.32 21.68 11.47
N ASN A 113 -15.41 22.41 11.22
CA ASN A 113 -16.19 22.29 9.99
C ASN A 113 -15.33 22.61 8.76
N SER A 114 -14.58 23.71 8.82
CA SER A 114 -13.68 24.11 7.73
C SER A 114 -12.62 23.04 7.41
N VAL A 115 -11.97 22.48 8.43
CA VAL A 115 -10.95 21.43 8.30
C VAL A 115 -11.55 20.11 7.80
N THR A 116 -12.84 19.85 8.03
CA THR A 116 -13.51 18.66 7.50
C THR A 116 -14.09 18.84 6.09
N LEU A 117 -14.69 20.00 5.79
CA LEU A 117 -15.41 20.22 4.52
C LEU A 117 -14.47 20.56 3.36
N HIS A 118 -13.47 21.44 3.55
CA HIS A 118 -12.60 21.82 2.44
C HIS A 118 -11.79 20.64 1.90
N PRO A 119 -11.09 19.83 2.73
CA PRO A 119 -10.32 18.72 2.20
C PRO A 119 -11.23 17.69 1.51
N LEU A 120 -12.43 17.45 2.05
CA LEU A 120 -13.40 16.54 1.44
C LEU A 120 -13.79 16.99 0.02
N LEU A 121 -14.19 18.26 -0.13
CA LEU A 121 -14.66 18.79 -1.40
C LEU A 121 -13.53 18.97 -2.42
N ILE A 122 -12.35 19.43 -1.98
CA ILE A 122 -11.17 19.58 -2.85
C ILE A 122 -10.73 18.21 -3.39
N ALA A 123 -10.70 17.19 -2.53
CA ALA A 123 -10.32 15.85 -2.96
C ALA A 123 -11.42 15.21 -3.83
N ALA A 124 -12.71 15.41 -3.55
CA ALA A 124 -13.78 14.98 -4.46
C ALA A 124 -13.63 15.62 -5.85
N CYS A 125 -13.30 16.92 -5.92
CA CYS A 125 -12.98 17.61 -7.16
C CYS A 125 -11.73 17.05 -7.86
N ALA A 126 -10.69 16.67 -7.11
CA ALA A 126 -9.51 16.00 -7.66
C ALA A 126 -9.86 14.65 -8.30
N VAL A 127 -10.74 13.84 -7.67
CA VAL A 127 -11.24 12.60 -8.25
C VAL A 127 -11.93 12.83 -9.60
N PHE A 128 -12.76 13.87 -9.72
CA PHE A 128 -13.41 14.20 -10.98
C PHE A 128 -12.43 14.65 -12.07
N LEU A 129 -11.35 15.35 -11.71
CA LEU A 129 -10.28 15.66 -12.66
C LEU A 129 -9.57 14.40 -13.15
N ILE A 130 -9.30 13.42 -12.26
CA ILE A 130 -8.74 12.11 -12.62
C ILE A 130 -9.66 11.41 -13.62
N LEU A 131 -10.96 11.33 -13.32
CA LEU A 131 -11.95 10.65 -14.16
C LEU A 131 -12.11 11.30 -15.55
N LEU A 132 -12.15 12.64 -15.61
CA LEU A 132 -12.19 13.37 -16.88
C LEU A 132 -10.95 13.12 -17.72
N SER A 133 -9.78 13.16 -17.09
CA SER A 133 -8.50 12.99 -17.77
C SER A 133 -8.32 11.56 -18.27
N THR A 134 -8.78 10.58 -17.49
CA THR A 134 -8.82 9.17 -17.88
C THR A 134 -9.74 8.96 -19.08
N SER A 135 -10.94 9.55 -19.05
CA SER A 135 -11.89 9.47 -20.18
C SER A 135 -11.33 10.12 -21.45
N MET A 136 -10.68 11.28 -21.33
CA MET A 136 -10.02 11.98 -22.45
C MET A 136 -8.84 11.19 -23.01
N TYR A 137 -8.01 10.62 -22.13
CA TYR A 137 -6.88 9.78 -22.49
C TYR A 137 -7.37 8.55 -23.27
N ASN A 138 -8.33 7.82 -22.71
CA ASN A 138 -8.91 6.61 -23.31
C ASN A 138 -9.55 6.89 -24.69
N MET A 139 -10.25 8.02 -24.86
CA MET A 139 -10.90 8.38 -26.12
C MET A 139 -9.94 8.87 -27.22
N THR A 140 -8.82 9.51 -26.87
CA THR A 140 -7.94 10.16 -27.87
C THR A 140 -6.62 9.43 -28.08
N ASP A 141 -5.96 8.95 -27.01
CA ASP A 141 -4.63 8.30 -27.00
C ASP A 141 -3.54 9.11 -27.75
N VAL A 142 -3.73 10.43 -27.87
CA VAL A 142 -2.79 11.33 -28.55
C VAL A 142 -1.80 11.96 -27.58
N LEU A 143 -2.24 12.23 -26.35
CA LEU A 143 -1.49 12.94 -25.32
C LEU A 143 -1.41 12.10 -24.05
N SER A 144 -0.35 12.30 -23.26
CA SER A 144 -0.21 11.61 -21.98
C SER A 144 -1.31 12.01 -21.00
N TYR A 145 -1.66 11.09 -20.09
CA TYR A 145 -2.65 11.32 -19.03
C TYR A 145 -2.39 12.62 -18.24
N ASN A 146 -1.14 12.87 -17.85
CA ASN A 146 -0.75 14.07 -17.10
C ASN A 146 -0.99 15.37 -17.90
N LEU A 147 -0.77 15.33 -19.22
CA LEU A 147 -1.02 16.49 -20.07
C LEU A 147 -2.53 16.72 -20.26
N TRP A 148 -3.30 15.65 -20.42
CA TRP A 148 -4.77 15.73 -20.41
C TRP A 148 -5.31 16.30 -19.10
N LEU A 149 -4.73 15.92 -17.96
CA LEU A 149 -5.09 16.47 -16.65
C LEU A 149 -4.86 17.97 -16.56
N LEU A 150 -3.73 18.47 -17.10
CA LEU A 150 -3.47 19.91 -17.17
C LEU A 150 -4.44 20.62 -18.10
N ILE A 151 -4.72 20.06 -19.29
CA ILE A 151 -5.64 20.63 -20.27
C ILE A 151 -7.06 20.73 -19.69
N VAL A 152 -7.57 19.63 -19.11
CA VAL A 152 -8.90 19.58 -18.49
C VAL A 152 -9.00 20.59 -17.35
N SER A 153 -7.96 20.70 -16.51
CA SER A 153 -7.91 21.67 -15.42
C SER A 153 -7.95 23.11 -15.94
N LEU A 154 -7.24 23.41 -17.02
CA LEU A 154 -7.28 24.73 -17.68
C LEU A 154 -8.64 25.05 -18.31
N VAL A 155 -9.30 24.05 -18.89
CA VAL A 155 -10.64 24.20 -19.48
C VAL A 155 -11.68 24.46 -18.40
N ILE A 156 -11.56 23.82 -17.23
CA ILE A 156 -12.51 23.97 -16.11
C ILE A 156 -12.30 25.26 -15.32
N ALA A 157 -11.06 25.76 -15.22
CA ALA A 157 -10.71 26.91 -14.39
C ALA A 157 -11.58 28.18 -14.63
N PRO A 158 -11.94 28.57 -15.88
CA PRO A 158 -12.85 29.70 -16.11
C PRO A 158 -14.27 29.48 -15.58
N PHE A 159 -14.79 28.24 -15.65
CA PHE A 159 -16.13 27.90 -15.17
C PHE A 159 -16.21 27.87 -13.64
N ALA A 160 -15.08 27.62 -12.96
CA ALA A 160 -14.98 27.69 -11.50
C ALA A 160 -15.19 29.13 -10.96
N CYS A 161 -15.04 30.15 -11.81
CA CYS A 161 -15.26 31.55 -11.47
C CYS A 161 -16.73 31.99 -11.55
N LEU A 162 -17.66 31.11 -11.91
CA LEU A 162 -19.08 31.46 -11.97
C LEU A 162 -19.61 31.92 -10.59
N PRO A 163 -20.27 33.08 -10.50
CA PRO A 163 -20.58 33.75 -9.23
C PRO A 163 -21.75 33.14 -8.44
N THR A 164 -22.71 32.44 -9.08
CA THR A 164 -23.95 32.03 -8.40
C THR A 164 -24.45 30.61 -8.72
N MET A 165 -25.06 29.94 -7.73
CA MET A 165 -25.72 28.62 -7.91
C MET A 165 -26.89 28.66 -8.91
N LYS A 166 -27.43 29.85 -9.19
CA LYS A 166 -28.49 30.05 -10.18
C LYS A 166 -28.00 29.76 -11.60
N GLU A 167 -26.75 30.09 -11.90
CA GLU A 167 -26.08 29.82 -13.18
C GLU A 167 -25.63 28.36 -13.26
N VAL A 168 -25.11 27.81 -12.15
CA VAL A 168 -24.76 26.39 -12.03
C VAL A 168 -25.99 25.47 -12.17
N GLY A 169 -27.17 25.95 -11.74
CA GLY A 169 -28.44 25.21 -11.84
C GLY A 169 -28.90 24.88 -13.27
N VAL A 170 -28.37 25.55 -14.29
CA VAL A 170 -28.61 25.18 -15.70
C VAL A 170 -27.68 24.04 -16.13
N LEU A 171 -26.43 24.07 -15.66
CA LEU A 171 -25.43 23.02 -15.90
C LEU A 171 -25.79 21.72 -15.17
N SER A 172 -26.44 21.79 -14.01
CA SER A 172 -26.92 20.58 -13.33
C SER A 172 -28.08 19.90 -14.06
N ALA A 173 -28.91 20.63 -14.81
CA ALA A 173 -29.92 20.00 -15.67
C ALA A 173 -29.28 19.20 -16.83
N LEU A 174 -28.21 19.74 -17.42
CA LEU A 174 -27.40 19.02 -18.42
C LEU A 174 -26.74 17.77 -17.81
N GLY A 175 -26.21 17.89 -16.59
CA GLY A 175 -25.65 16.77 -15.84
C GLY A 175 -26.68 15.66 -15.56
N VAL A 176 -27.89 16.02 -15.12
CA VAL A 176 -28.98 15.05 -14.89
C VAL A 176 -29.44 14.38 -16.19
N ALA A 177 -29.45 15.10 -17.32
CA ALA A 177 -29.73 14.50 -18.62
C ALA A 177 -28.63 13.49 -19.04
N SER A 178 -27.37 13.83 -18.77
CA SER A 178 -26.24 12.92 -18.99
C SER A 178 -26.30 11.67 -18.11
N VAL A 179 -26.73 11.80 -16.84
CA VAL A 179 -27.01 10.64 -15.97
C VAL A 179 -28.04 9.71 -16.61
N ALA A 180 -29.16 10.25 -17.09
CA ALA A 180 -30.20 9.44 -17.71
C ALA A 180 -29.67 8.72 -18.96
N ALA A 181 -28.83 9.38 -19.75
CA ALA A 181 -28.15 8.76 -20.89
C ALA A 181 -27.22 7.62 -20.45
N ILE A 182 -26.39 7.83 -19.42
CA ILE A 182 -25.49 6.79 -18.89
C ILE A 182 -26.27 5.58 -18.39
N VAL A 183 -27.36 5.79 -17.64
CA VAL A 183 -28.21 4.69 -17.16
C VAL A 183 -28.73 3.86 -18.33
N VAL A 184 -29.27 4.52 -19.35
CA VAL A 184 -29.79 3.84 -20.54
C VAL A 184 -28.67 3.09 -21.27
N LEU A 185 -27.52 3.73 -21.49
CA LEU A 185 -26.38 3.12 -22.18
C LEU A 185 -25.82 1.92 -21.43
N VAL A 186 -25.67 2.03 -20.12
CA VAL A 186 -25.24 0.95 -19.24
C VAL A 186 -26.21 -0.23 -19.30
N VAL A 187 -27.52 0.02 -19.20
CA VAL A 187 -28.53 -1.04 -19.27
C VAL A 187 -28.50 -1.73 -20.63
N LEU A 188 -28.40 -0.96 -21.72
CA LEU A 188 -28.31 -1.53 -23.07
C LEU A 188 -27.02 -2.33 -23.27
N ALA A 189 -25.87 -1.81 -22.84
CA ALA A 189 -24.59 -2.50 -22.91
C ALA A 189 -24.56 -3.78 -22.06
N SER A 190 -25.20 -3.74 -20.89
CA SER A 190 -25.33 -4.90 -20.00
C SER A 190 -26.21 -5.99 -20.62
N LEU A 191 -27.33 -5.61 -21.25
CA LEU A 191 -28.21 -6.54 -21.95
C LEU A 191 -27.55 -7.12 -23.19
N ASP A 192 -26.83 -6.30 -23.95
CA ASP A 192 -26.07 -6.73 -25.13
C ASP A 192 -25.02 -7.78 -24.76
N ARG A 193 -24.23 -7.51 -23.72
CA ARG A 193 -23.25 -8.46 -23.17
C ARG A 193 -23.91 -9.74 -22.62
N TYR A 194 -25.06 -9.63 -21.96
CA TYR A 194 -25.77 -10.79 -21.42
C TYR A 194 -26.35 -11.69 -22.52
N ILE A 195 -26.83 -11.11 -23.64
CA ILE A 195 -27.44 -11.85 -24.75
C ILE A 195 -26.36 -12.41 -25.69
N ASN A 196 -25.36 -11.61 -26.03
CA ASN A 196 -24.36 -11.93 -27.06
C ASN A 196 -23.07 -12.53 -26.49
N GLY A 197 -22.92 -12.57 -25.16
CA GLY A 197 -21.70 -13.01 -24.49
C GLY A 197 -20.61 -11.93 -24.42
N PRO A 198 -19.52 -12.17 -23.66
CA PRO A 198 -18.36 -11.27 -23.65
C PRO A 198 -17.67 -11.24 -25.03
N PRO A 199 -17.01 -10.13 -25.40
CA PRO A 199 -16.24 -10.04 -26.64
C PRO A 199 -15.11 -11.09 -26.69
N GLU A 200 -14.75 -11.54 -27.91
CA GLU A 200 -13.73 -12.58 -28.13
C GLU A 200 -12.39 -12.21 -27.44
N GLY A 201 -11.94 -13.03 -26.49
CA GLY A 201 -10.68 -12.84 -25.75
C GLY A 201 -10.83 -12.53 -24.25
N GLU A 202 -12.05 -12.28 -23.75
CA GLU A 202 -12.35 -12.26 -22.30
C GLU A 202 -12.81 -13.66 -21.82
N GLU A 203 -12.42 -14.06 -20.59
CA GLU A 203 -12.73 -15.38 -19.98
C GLU A 203 -14.24 -15.76 -20.08
N GLU A 204 -14.52 -17.06 -20.23
CA GLU A 204 -15.88 -17.62 -20.41
C GLU A 204 -16.81 -17.31 -19.22
N GLY A 205 -17.67 -16.29 -19.38
CA GLY A 205 -18.90 -16.07 -18.63
C GLY A 205 -18.80 -15.08 -17.45
N PRO A 206 -19.93 -14.46 -17.04
CA PRO A 206 -19.96 -13.66 -15.82
C PRO A 206 -19.55 -14.53 -14.61
N GLU A 207 -18.60 -14.05 -13.80
CA GLU A 207 -18.18 -14.76 -12.57
C GLU A 207 -19.41 -15.07 -11.69
N GLU A 208 -19.37 -16.19 -10.95
CA GLU A 208 -20.50 -16.63 -10.12
C GLU A 208 -21.04 -15.49 -9.25
N VAL A 209 -22.34 -15.25 -9.35
CA VAL A 209 -23.01 -14.19 -8.62
C VAL A 209 -23.15 -14.60 -7.15
N THR A 210 -22.43 -13.95 -6.24
CA THR A 210 -22.58 -14.23 -4.81
C THR A 210 -23.90 -13.65 -4.26
N TYR A 211 -24.89 -14.53 -4.08
CA TYR A 211 -26.22 -14.19 -3.55
C TYR A 211 -26.28 -14.11 -2.01
N ILE A 212 -25.25 -14.56 -1.29
CA ILE A 212 -25.26 -14.68 0.18
C ILE A 212 -24.41 -13.55 0.80
N LEU A 213 -24.56 -13.33 2.11
CA LEU A 213 -23.72 -12.40 2.89
C LEU A 213 -22.24 -12.77 2.74
N SER A 214 -21.50 -12.01 1.94
CA SER A 214 -20.07 -12.23 1.67
C SER A 214 -19.23 -11.02 2.09
N GLY A 215 -18.02 -11.31 2.58
CA GLY A 215 -17.06 -10.29 3.02
C GLY A 215 -16.87 -10.23 4.53
N SER A 216 -15.68 -9.81 4.95
CA SER A 216 -15.36 -9.64 6.37
C SER A 216 -16.20 -8.51 7.00
N PRO A 217 -16.42 -8.51 8.34
CA PRO A 217 -17.13 -7.41 9.00
C PRO A 217 -16.55 -6.03 8.68
N VAL A 218 -15.23 -5.97 8.48
CA VAL A 218 -14.51 -4.74 8.16
C VAL A 218 -14.79 -4.29 6.73
N GLN A 219 -14.83 -5.23 5.77
CA GLN A 219 -15.18 -4.97 4.38
C GLN A 219 -16.63 -4.48 4.23
N LEU A 220 -17.57 -5.08 4.97
CA LEU A 220 -18.97 -4.63 4.98
C LEU A 220 -19.11 -3.20 5.50
N VAL A 221 -18.32 -2.82 6.52
CA VAL A 221 -18.27 -1.44 7.02
C VAL A 221 -17.70 -0.47 5.98
N ALA A 222 -16.65 -0.87 5.25
CA ALA A 222 -16.10 -0.06 4.17
C ALA A 222 -17.13 0.17 3.05
N VAL A 223 -17.83 -0.88 2.62
CA VAL A 223 -18.91 -0.80 1.62
C VAL A 223 -20.04 0.11 2.09
N PHE A 224 -20.45 0.01 3.36
CA PHE A 224 -21.44 0.90 3.93
C PHE A 224 -21.03 2.39 3.84
N CYS A 225 -19.75 2.70 4.02
CA CYS A 225 -19.25 4.07 3.89
C CYS A 225 -19.20 4.57 2.45
N THR A 226 -18.88 3.71 1.49
CA THR A 226 -19.02 4.05 0.06
C THR A 226 -20.47 4.38 -0.28
N PHE A 227 -21.44 3.66 0.29
CA PHE A 227 -22.86 3.99 0.16
C PHE A 227 -23.24 5.31 0.86
N LEU A 228 -22.72 5.58 2.05
CA LEU A 228 -22.91 6.88 2.72
C LEU A 228 -22.38 8.03 1.86
N LEU A 229 -21.20 7.89 1.25
CA LEU A 229 -20.64 8.87 0.33
C LEU A 229 -21.53 9.06 -0.91
N SER A 230 -22.01 7.96 -1.49
CA SER A 230 -22.88 7.98 -2.67
C SER A 230 -24.21 8.72 -2.45
N TYR A 231 -24.71 8.76 -1.21
CA TYR A 231 -25.92 9.51 -0.85
C TYR A 231 -25.62 10.87 -0.19
N ASN A 232 -24.35 11.24 -0.01
CA ASN A 232 -23.97 12.41 0.79
C ASN A 232 -24.28 13.74 0.08
N VAL A 233 -25.52 14.19 0.19
CA VAL A 233 -25.94 15.53 -0.24
C VAL A 233 -25.78 16.59 0.84
N SER A 234 -25.55 16.19 2.09
CA SER A 234 -25.49 17.09 3.25
C SER A 234 -24.53 18.26 3.02
N ILE A 235 -23.41 18.03 2.34
CA ILE A 235 -22.38 19.03 1.98
C ILE A 235 -22.92 20.22 1.16
N THR A 236 -23.93 20.03 0.31
CA THR A 236 -24.49 21.10 -0.54
C THR A 236 -25.84 21.62 -0.02
N VAL A 237 -26.45 20.98 0.98
CA VAL A 237 -27.75 21.41 1.51
C VAL A 237 -27.74 22.88 1.97
N PRO A 238 -26.78 23.38 2.77
CA PRO A 238 -26.77 24.79 3.18
C PRO A 238 -26.64 25.78 2.02
N THR A 239 -25.88 25.41 0.97
CA THR A 239 -25.65 26.28 -0.18
C THR A 239 -26.84 26.30 -1.13
N ILE A 240 -27.61 25.20 -1.22
CA ILE A 240 -28.83 25.14 -2.04
C ILE A 240 -29.98 25.80 -1.28
N ILE A 241 -30.21 25.46 0.00
CA ILE A 241 -31.41 25.89 0.75
C ILE A 241 -31.52 27.41 0.91
N LYS A 242 -30.38 28.12 1.02
CA LYS A 242 -30.34 29.59 1.10
C LYS A 242 -30.84 30.29 -0.16
N ASP A 243 -30.77 29.59 -1.31
CA ASP A 243 -31.12 30.11 -2.62
C ASP A 243 -32.48 29.57 -3.11
N VAL A 244 -33.20 28.75 -2.32
CA VAL A 244 -34.55 28.25 -2.67
C VAL A 244 -35.62 29.25 -2.25
N TYR A 245 -36.62 29.46 -3.10
CA TYR A 245 -37.70 30.42 -2.84
C TYR A 245 -38.45 30.16 -1.51
N ARG A 246 -38.73 28.89 -1.17
CA ARG A 246 -39.34 28.45 0.10
C ARG A 246 -38.50 27.36 0.80
N PRO A 247 -37.56 27.75 1.68
CA PRO A 247 -36.69 26.83 2.41
C PRO A 247 -37.43 25.76 3.22
N GLN A 248 -38.62 26.06 3.77
CA GLN A 248 -39.40 25.09 4.56
C GLN A 248 -39.89 23.88 3.72
N THR A 249 -39.95 24.02 2.39
CA THR A 249 -40.37 22.92 1.51
C THR A 249 -39.22 21.98 1.15
N PHE A 250 -37.99 22.30 1.56
CA PHE A 250 -36.78 21.56 1.20
C PHE A 250 -36.80 20.08 1.62
N PRO A 251 -37.38 19.65 2.75
CA PRO A 251 -37.51 18.21 3.06
C PRO A 251 -38.28 17.42 2.00
N LYS A 252 -39.26 18.03 1.32
CA LYS A 252 -39.98 17.41 0.19
C LYS A 252 -39.10 17.35 -1.06
N VAL A 253 -38.32 18.40 -1.31
CA VAL A 253 -37.33 18.43 -2.41
C VAL A 253 -36.30 17.32 -2.21
N ALA A 254 -35.74 17.20 -1.00
CA ALA A 254 -34.80 16.13 -0.65
C ALA A 254 -35.43 14.74 -0.84
N TRP A 255 -36.66 14.50 -0.40
CA TRP A 255 -37.33 13.21 -0.61
C TRP A 255 -37.42 12.83 -2.09
N ILE A 256 -37.89 13.75 -2.94
CA ILE A 256 -38.00 13.52 -4.39
C ILE A 256 -36.62 13.21 -4.98
N SER A 257 -35.58 13.97 -4.60
CA SER A 257 -34.20 13.72 -5.04
C SER A 257 -33.70 12.34 -4.63
N PHE A 258 -33.90 11.92 -3.38
CA PHE A 258 -33.47 10.60 -2.90
C PHE A 258 -34.18 9.45 -3.62
N VAL A 259 -35.47 9.59 -3.94
CA VAL A 259 -36.20 8.60 -4.73
C VAL A 259 -35.60 8.48 -6.13
N ILE A 260 -35.33 9.60 -6.81
CA ILE A 260 -34.70 9.60 -8.13
C ILE A 260 -33.32 8.92 -8.07
N VAL A 261 -32.49 9.29 -7.09
CA VAL A 261 -31.15 8.72 -6.90
C VAL A 261 -31.23 7.21 -6.64
N ALA A 262 -32.14 6.76 -5.77
CA ALA A 262 -32.31 5.35 -5.47
C ALA A 262 -32.72 4.52 -6.69
N VAL A 263 -33.62 5.05 -7.53
CA VAL A 263 -34.01 4.38 -8.79
C VAL A 263 -32.82 4.25 -9.74
N VAL A 264 -32.04 5.33 -9.89
CA VAL A 264 -30.86 5.34 -10.75
C VAL A 264 -29.80 4.35 -10.26
N TYR A 265 -29.48 4.38 -8.97
CA TYR A 265 -28.50 3.49 -8.35
C TYR A 265 -28.91 2.03 -8.44
N PHE A 266 -30.18 1.73 -8.20
CA PHE A 266 -30.70 0.37 -8.32
C PHE A 266 -30.60 -0.13 -9.77
N ALA A 267 -31.02 0.68 -10.75
CA ALA A 267 -30.96 0.30 -12.17
C ALA A 267 -29.54 0.00 -12.64
N ILE A 268 -28.59 0.88 -12.32
CA ILE A 268 -27.17 0.73 -12.69
C ILE A 268 -26.53 -0.48 -12.01
N THR A 269 -26.80 -0.67 -10.72
CA THR A 269 -26.23 -1.77 -9.96
C THR A 269 -26.74 -3.12 -10.45
N VAL A 270 -28.05 -3.24 -10.69
CA VAL A 270 -28.65 -4.46 -11.25
C VAL A 270 -28.06 -4.76 -12.62
N ALA A 271 -28.00 -3.77 -13.52
CA ALA A 271 -27.48 -3.96 -14.86
C ALA A 271 -25.99 -4.36 -14.85
N GLY A 272 -25.15 -3.63 -14.12
CA GLY A 272 -23.71 -3.90 -14.03
C GLY A 272 -23.41 -5.25 -13.39
N TYR A 273 -24.11 -5.61 -12.32
CA TYR A 273 -23.86 -6.87 -11.62
C TYR A 273 -24.37 -8.08 -12.42
N LEU A 274 -25.47 -7.95 -13.18
CA LEU A 274 -25.91 -8.99 -14.11
C LEU A 274 -24.93 -9.18 -15.29
N ALA A 275 -24.24 -8.12 -15.71
CA ALA A 275 -23.32 -8.18 -16.84
C ALA A 275 -21.92 -8.73 -16.50
N PHE A 276 -21.44 -8.51 -15.28
CA PHE A 276 -20.07 -8.84 -14.86
C PHE A 276 -19.96 -9.80 -13.67
N GLY A 277 -21.06 -10.07 -12.95
CA GLY A 277 -21.02 -10.87 -11.73
C GLY A 277 -20.10 -10.27 -10.67
N ASP A 278 -19.38 -11.12 -9.93
CA ASP A 278 -18.39 -10.69 -8.94
C ASP A 278 -17.12 -10.09 -9.58
N GLY A 279 -16.91 -10.31 -10.88
CA GLY A 279 -15.81 -9.78 -11.66
C GLY A 279 -15.82 -8.25 -11.77
N ILE A 280 -16.97 -7.61 -11.50
CA ILE A 280 -17.05 -6.14 -11.42
C ILE A 280 -16.18 -5.56 -10.29
N SER A 281 -15.80 -6.38 -9.31
CA SER A 281 -14.88 -5.97 -8.24
C SER A 281 -13.45 -5.75 -8.70
N LYS A 282 -13.10 -6.20 -9.92
CA LYS A 282 -11.77 -6.03 -10.54
C LYS A 282 -11.56 -4.62 -11.13
N TYR A 283 -12.62 -3.87 -11.38
CA TYR A 283 -12.57 -2.53 -11.97
C TYR A 283 -12.82 -1.45 -10.91
N ASP A 284 -12.08 -0.33 -10.98
CA ASP A 284 -12.23 0.78 -10.03
C ASP A 284 -13.51 1.57 -10.28
N THR A 285 -13.98 1.59 -11.53
CA THR A 285 -15.22 2.27 -11.91
C THR A 285 -16.06 1.51 -12.93
N MET A 286 -17.37 1.78 -12.94
CA MET A 286 -18.27 1.25 -13.95
C MET A 286 -17.90 1.67 -15.38
N VAL A 287 -17.34 2.87 -15.56
CA VAL A 287 -16.92 3.33 -16.89
C VAL A 287 -15.81 2.44 -17.40
N GLU A 288 -14.81 2.16 -16.56
CA GLU A 288 -13.69 1.27 -16.85
C GLU A 288 -14.14 -0.13 -17.23
N ALA A 289 -15.14 -0.70 -16.53
CA ALA A 289 -15.69 -2.01 -16.84
C ALA A 289 -16.24 -2.12 -18.28
N PHE A 290 -16.80 -1.04 -18.85
CA PHE A 290 -17.32 -1.02 -20.23
C PHE A 290 -16.35 -0.44 -21.26
N THR A 291 -15.13 -0.10 -20.84
CA THR A 291 -14.14 0.53 -21.72
C THR A 291 -12.84 -0.28 -21.65
N PRO A 292 -12.73 -1.32 -22.50
CA PRO A 292 -11.54 -2.16 -22.51
C PRO A 292 -10.29 -1.33 -22.81
N PRO A 293 -9.11 -1.72 -22.27
CA PRO A 293 -7.87 -0.95 -22.38
C PRO A 293 -7.41 -0.81 -23.83
N ASN A 294 -7.73 -1.78 -24.69
CA ASN A 294 -7.45 -1.71 -26.11
C ASN A 294 -8.61 -1.03 -26.86
N ARG A 295 -8.31 0.06 -27.57
CA ARG A 295 -9.31 0.83 -28.33
C ARG A 295 -9.96 0.02 -29.46
N ALA A 296 -9.25 -0.95 -30.01
CA ALA A 296 -9.79 -1.78 -31.10
C ALA A 296 -11.05 -2.55 -30.70
N ASP A 297 -11.21 -2.83 -29.40
CA ASP A 297 -12.30 -3.62 -28.84
C ASP A 297 -13.48 -2.74 -28.37
N TRP A 298 -13.46 -1.44 -28.69
CA TRP A 298 -14.49 -0.50 -28.26
C TRP A 298 -15.77 -0.66 -29.07
N THR A 299 -16.85 -0.94 -28.36
CA THR A 299 -18.21 -0.89 -28.91
C THR A 299 -18.69 0.55 -29.04
N ILE A 300 -19.79 0.75 -29.78
CA ILE A 300 -20.48 2.05 -29.81
C ILE A 300 -20.91 2.51 -28.40
N TYR A 301 -21.21 1.57 -27.51
CA TYR A 301 -21.56 1.85 -26.12
C TYR A 301 -20.35 2.43 -25.36
N SER A 302 -19.15 1.88 -25.54
CA SER A 302 -17.92 2.36 -24.89
C SER A 302 -17.64 3.83 -25.25
N TRP A 303 -17.83 4.23 -26.51
CA TRP A 303 -17.69 5.61 -26.96
C TRP A 303 -18.75 6.53 -26.34
N LEU A 304 -20.03 6.13 -26.37
CA LEU A 304 -21.14 6.93 -25.86
C LEU A 304 -21.11 7.07 -24.33
N ILE A 305 -20.67 6.02 -23.61
CA ILE A 305 -20.50 6.03 -22.15
C ILE A 305 -19.39 7.01 -21.75
N ASN A 306 -18.23 6.99 -22.41
CA ASN A 306 -17.16 7.97 -22.15
C ASN A 306 -17.63 9.40 -22.45
N ALA A 307 -18.23 9.63 -23.62
CA ALA A 307 -18.74 10.95 -24.02
C ALA A 307 -19.75 11.51 -22.99
N SER A 308 -20.68 10.67 -22.55
CA SER A 308 -21.66 11.04 -21.53
C SER A 308 -20.99 11.29 -20.18
N THR A 309 -20.01 10.47 -19.81
CA THR A 309 -19.23 10.59 -18.56
C THR A 309 -18.49 11.93 -18.49
N ILE A 310 -17.93 12.42 -19.59
CA ILE A 310 -17.25 13.72 -19.62
C ILE A 310 -18.22 14.86 -19.28
N VAL A 311 -19.41 14.84 -19.88
CA VAL A 311 -20.45 15.84 -19.57
C VAL A 311 -20.90 15.72 -18.12
N LEU A 312 -21.10 14.48 -17.64
CA LEU A 312 -21.48 14.19 -16.26
C LEU A 312 -20.46 14.76 -15.27
N VAL A 313 -19.20 14.39 -15.42
CA VAL A 313 -18.14 14.69 -14.46
C VAL A 313 -17.78 16.17 -14.49
N GLY A 314 -17.73 16.78 -15.68
CA GLY A 314 -17.48 18.21 -15.81
C GLY A 314 -18.54 19.07 -15.12
N THR A 315 -19.82 18.70 -15.27
CA THR A 315 -20.91 19.40 -14.58
C THR A 315 -20.96 19.11 -13.08
N HIS A 316 -20.59 17.89 -12.63
CA HIS A 316 -20.47 17.53 -11.20
C HIS A 316 -19.37 18.34 -10.50
N PHE A 317 -18.21 18.47 -11.14
CA PHE A 317 -17.09 19.25 -10.61
C PHE A 317 -17.55 20.66 -10.23
N LEU A 318 -18.29 21.34 -11.11
CA LEU A 318 -18.74 22.72 -10.86
C LEU A 318 -19.74 22.83 -9.70
N VAL A 319 -20.64 21.85 -9.56
CA VAL A 319 -21.61 21.81 -8.46
C VAL A 319 -20.92 21.62 -7.12
N LEU A 320 -19.92 20.74 -7.04
CA LEU A 320 -19.20 20.42 -5.81
C LEU A 320 -18.08 21.41 -5.47
N PHE A 321 -17.53 22.09 -6.48
CA PHE A 321 -16.53 23.14 -6.27
C PHE A 321 -17.15 24.42 -5.70
N SER A 322 -18.40 24.74 -6.05
CA SER A 322 -19.08 25.98 -5.64
C SER A 322 -19.13 26.19 -4.11
N PRO A 323 -19.50 25.19 -3.28
CA PRO A 323 -19.42 25.32 -1.82
C PRO A 323 -18.03 25.67 -1.30
N THR A 324 -16.97 25.00 -1.79
CA THR A 324 -15.58 25.28 -1.42
C THR A 324 -15.17 26.70 -1.81
N ALA A 325 -15.55 27.14 -3.00
CA ALA A 325 -15.26 28.47 -3.49
C ALA A 325 -15.90 29.55 -2.60
N GLN A 326 -17.21 29.43 -2.34
CA GLN A 326 -17.94 30.37 -1.47
C GLN A 326 -17.40 30.38 -0.04
N LEU A 327 -16.98 29.22 0.45
CA LEU A 327 -16.42 29.09 1.77
C LEU A 327 -15.05 29.75 1.88
N SER A 328 -14.20 29.58 0.87
CA SER A 328 -12.90 30.26 0.77
C SER A 328 -13.07 31.78 0.69
N ASP A 329 -14.08 32.26 -0.04
CA ASP A 329 -14.41 33.68 -0.16
C ASP A 329 -14.79 34.28 1.21
N THR A 330 -15.56 33.52 2.01
CA THR A 330 -15.98 33.91 3.37
C THR A 330 -14.80 33.93 4.34
N LEU A 331 -13.94 32.89 4.32
CA LEU A 331 -12.78 32.80 5.20
C LEU A 331 -11.74 33.89 4.93
N LEU A 332 -11.48 34.18 3.65
CA LEU A 332 -10.52 35.20 3.23
C LEU A 332 -11.12 36.62 3.21
N LYS A 333 -12.40 36.77 3.57
CA LYS A 333 -13.16 38.03 3.52
C LYS A 333 -13.04 38.73 2.16
N LEU A 334 -13.20 37.96 1.09
CA LEU A 334 -13.14 38.48 -0.28
C LEU A 334 -14.43 39.19 -0.68
N ASP A 335 -15.55 38.85 -0.03
CA ASP A 335 -16.88 39.44 -0.28
C ASP A 335 -17.09 40.82 0.36
N ASP A 336 -16.14 41.30 1.16
CA ASP A 336 -16.20 42.63 1.77
C ASP A 336 -15.87 43.72 0.73
N LYS A 337 -16.93 44.32 0.16
CA LYS A 337 -16.81 45.40 -0.83
C LYS A 337 -16.05 46.62 -0.31
N SER A 338 -15.95 46.82 1.01
CA SER A 338 -15.21 47.95 1.60
C SER A 338 -13.69 47.81 1.51
N ARG A 339 -13.18 46.59 1.26
CA ARG A 339 -11.75 46.28 1.21
C ARG A 339 -11.09 46.67 -0.12
N TRP A 340 -11.86 46.80 -1.19
CA TRP A 340 -11.33 46.90 -2.56
C TRP A 340 -11.50 48.32 -3.11
N LYS A 341 -10.42 48.88 -3.68
CA LYS A 341 -10.43 50.22 -4.30
C LYS A 341 -11.33 50.31 -5.54
N SER A 342 -11.54 49.20 -6.24
CA SER A 342 -12.50 49.08 -7.34
C SER A 342 -13.16 47.70 -7.33
N PRO A 343 -14.43 47.58 -7.77
CA PRO A 343 -15.13 46.30 -7.81
C PRO A 343 -14.46 45.28 -8.75
N ALA A 344 -13.82 45.75 -9.82
CA ALA A 344 -13.08 44.89 -10.76
C ALA A 344 -11.86 44.23 -10.12
N VAL A 345 -11.15 44.91 -9.21
CA VAL A 345 -10.00 44.34 -8.49
C VAL A 345 -10.45 43.26 -7.51
N GLY A 346 -11.56 43.48 -6.80
CA GLY A 346 -12.14 42.45 -5.93
C GLY A 346 -12.53 41.19 -6.70
N GLU A 347 -13.13 41.34 -7.87
CA GLU A 347 -13.51 40.20 -8.73
C GLU A 347 -12.27 39.47 -9.29
N ALA A 348 -11.25 40.21 -9.74
CA ALA A 348 -10.01 39.61 -10.24
C ALA A 348 -9.29 38.78 -9.17
N VAL A 349 -9.24 39.27 -7.92
CA VAL A 349 -8.65 38.54 -6.80
C VAL A 349 -9.46 37.29 -6.48
N ARG A 350 -10.80 37.39 -6.45
CA ARG A 350 -11.68 36.24 -6.24
C ARG A 350 -11.47 35.16 -7.29
N CYS A 351 -11.46 35.53 -8.57
CA CYS A 351 -11.18 34.62 -9.68
C CYS A 351 -9.80 33.96 -9.54
N THR A 352 -8.77 34.73 -9.19
CA THR A 352 -7.41 34.21 -8.99
C THR A 352 -7.35 33.17 -7.86
N CYS A 353 -8.01 33.43 -6.72
CA CYS A 353 -8.09 32.48 -5.62
C CYS A 353 -8.80 31.17 -6.02
N ARG A 354 -9.91 31.28 -6.77
CA ARG A 354 -10.65 30.10 -7.25
C ARG A 354 -9.87 29.29 -8.27
N VAL A 355 -9.16 29.94 -9.21
CA VAL A 355 -8.22 29.25 -10.12
C VAL A 355 -7.11 28.55 -9.33
N GLY A 356 -6.59 29.18 -8.27
CA GLY A 356 -5.64 28.55 -7.35
C GLY A 356 -6.18 27.28 -6.67
N LEU A 357 -7.47 27.27 -6.29
CA LEU A 357 -8.11 26.06 -5.75
C LEU A 357 -8.26 24.96 -6.80
N VAL A 358 -8.56 25.29 -8.06
CA VAL A 358 -8.58 24.30 -9.16
C VAL A 358 -7.18 23.73 -9.39
N ALA A 359 -6.14 24.58 -9.36
CA ALA A 359 -4.75 24.14 -9.46
C ALA A 359 -4.34 23.23 -8.30
N LEU A 360 -4.85 23.49 -7.08
CA LEU A 360 -4.66 22.60 -5.94
C LEU A 360 -5.34 21.23 -6.14
N CYS A 361 -6.55 21.21 -6.71
CA CYS A 361 -7.22 19.96 -7.07
C CYS A 361 -6.38 19.17 -8.10
N ALA A 362 -5.85 19.85 -9.11
CA ALA A 362 -4.98 19.24 -10.13
C ALA A 362 -3.66 18.71 -9.53
N LEU A 363 -3.06 19.44 -8.60
CA LEU A 363 -1.87 19.00 -7.88
C LEU A 363 -2.15 17.73 -7.07
N ILE A 364 -3.27 17.67 -6.35
CA ILE A 364 -3.68 16.47 -5.61
C ILE A 364 -3.91 15.30 -6.58
N ALA A 365 -4.58 15.54 -7.71
CA ALA A 365 -4.79 14.53 -8.75
C ALA A 365 -3.47 14.00 -9.38
N LEU A 366 -2.45 14.85 -9.49
CA LEU A 366 -1.10 14.45 -9.94
C LEU A 366 -0.35 13.64 -8.87
N LEU A 367 -0.49 14.02 -7.60
CA LEU A 367 0.19 13.35 -6.48
C LEU A 367 -0.42 11.98 -6.14
N VAL A 368 -1.74 11.84 -6.33
CA VAL A 368 -2.48 10.62 -6.02
C VAL A 368 -3.39 10.26 -7.21
N PRO A 369 -2.84 9.65 -8.28
CA PRO A 369 -3.60 9.32 -9.49
C PRO A 369 -4.41 8.02 -9.32
N SER A 370 -5.19 7.91 -8.25
CA SER A 370 -6.02 6.73 -7.97
C SER A 370 -7.32 7.14 -7.30
N VAL A 371 -8.42 6.83 -7.96
CA VAL A 371 -9.78 7.15 -7.50
C VAL A 371 -10.11 6.37 -6.23
N ASP A 372 -9.94 5.05 -6.22
CA ASP A 372 -10.28 4.19 -5.07
C ASP A 372 -9.53 4.61 -3.79
N LYS A 373 -8.23 4.88 -3.89
CA LYS A 373 -7.42 5.32 -2.72
C LYS A 373 -7.93 6.62 -2.13
N LEU A 374 -8.22 7.61 -2.98
CA LEU A 374 -8.68 8.91 -2.52
C LEU A 374 -10.10 8.81 -1.94
N VAL A 375 -10.99 8.07 -2.60
CA VAL A 375 -12.37 7.85 -2.16
C VAL A 375 -12.44 7.10 -0.84
N ASN A 376 -11.64 6.05 -0.66
CA ASN A 376 -11.60 5.29 0.59
C ASN A 376 -11.08 6.14 1.76
N LEU A 377 -10.03 6.92 1.54
CA LEU A 377 -9.49 7.85 2.54
C LEU A 377 -10.53 8.91 2.94
N LEU A 378 -11.22 9.49 1.96
CA LEU A 378 -12.24 10.51 2.18
C LEU A 378 -13.45 9.96 2.94
N SER A 379 -13.92 8.78 2.53
CA SER A 379 -15.06 8.08 3.13
C SER A 379 -14.79 7.73 4.59
N ALA A 380 -13.55 7.35 4.88
CA ALA A 380 -13.13 6.92 6.21
C ALA A 380 -13.10 8.06 7.24
N VAL A 381 -12.62 9.23 6.85
CA VAL A 381 -12.29 10.30 7.80
C VAL A 381 -13.39 11.36 7.88
N PHE A 382 -13.96 11.76 6.74
CA PHE A 382 -14.77 12.99 6.66
C PHE A 382 -16.27 12.74 6.45
N VAL A 383 -16.63 11.71 5.67
CA VAL A 383 -18.03 11.48 5.27
C VAL A 383 -18.91 11.14 6.47
N VAL A 384 -18.45 10.29 7.39
CA VAL A 384 -19.25 9.91 8.58
C VAL A 384 -19.54 11.12 9.46
N LEU A 385 -18.57 12.03 9.63
CA LEU A 385 -18.75 13.25 10.41
C LEU A 385 -19.81 14.16 9.79
N ILE A 386 -19.74 14.40 8.48
CA ILE A 386 -20.62 15.35 7.80
C ILE A 386 -22.01 14.76 7.52
N ALA A 387 -22.09 13.48 7.17
CA ALA A 387 -23.33 12.82 6.82
C ALA A 387 -24.17 12.43 8.05
N LEU A 388 -23.54 12.07 9.17
CA LEU A 388 -24.23 11.52 10.35
C LEU A 388 -24.06 12.36 11.62
N VAL A 389 -22.83 12.77 11.95
CA VAL A 389 -22.55 13.38 13.26
C VAL A 389 -23.00 14.85 13.32
N TYR A 390 -22.54 15.69 12.39
CA TYR A 390 -22.80 17.13 12.40
C TYR A 390 -24.30 17.49 12.32
N PRO A 391 -25.10 16.92 11.41
CA PRO A 391 -26.54 17.22 11.34
C PRO A 391 -27.26 16.94 12.66
N THR A 392 -26.96 15.81 13.30
CA THR A 392 -27.60 15.39 14.54
C THR A 392 -27.19 16.29 15.71
N VAL A 393 -25.89 16.57 15.87
CA VAL A 393 -25.36 17.39 16.97
C VAL A 393 -25.82 18.85 16.86
N TYR A 394 -25.80 19.43 15.66
CA TYR A 394 -26.24 20.82 15.46
C TYR A 394 -27.74 20.98 15.60
N TYR A 395 -28.54 20.06 15.07
CA TYR A 395 -29.99 20.10 15.27
C TYR A 395 -30.36 20.09 16.76
N TRP A 396 -29.73 19.21 17.54
CA TRP A 396 -29.97 19.14 18.99
C TRP A 396 -29.61 20.45 19.70
N ARG A 397 -28.46 21.05 19.36
CA ARG A 397 -28.02 22.30 19.97
C ARG A 397 -28.91 23.49 19.58
N VAL A 398 -29.33 23.57 18.32
CA VAL A 398 -30.27 24.58 17.84
C VAL A 398 -31.61 24.49 18.58
N LEU A 399 -32.15 23.28 18.79
CA LEU A 399 -33.38 23.10 19.57
C LEU A 399 -33.26 23.62 21.02
N GLN A 400 -32.10 23.40 21.65
CA GLN A 400 -31.83 23.94 23.00
C GLN A 400 -31.79 25.47 23.00
N LEU A 401 -31.09 26.07 22.03
CA LEU A 401 -30.97 27.53 21.89
C LEU A 401 -32.31 28.19 21.54
N SER A 402 -33.16 27.51 20.78
CA SER A 402 -34.50 27.98 20.42
C SER A 402 -35.59 27.64 21.45
N HIS A 403 -35.23 27.01 22.57
CA HIS A 403 -36.15 26.58 23.64
C HIS A 403 -37.30 25.67 23.18
N VAL A 404 -37.07 24.84 22.16
CA VAL A 404 -38.09 23.90 21.63
C VAL A 404 -37.93 22.54 22.31
N LYS A 405 -38.98 22.07 23.00
CA LYS A 405 -38.98 20.75 23.67
C LYS A 405 -39.18 19.62 22.66
N GLN A 406 -38.40 18.55 22.79
CA GLN A 406 -38.45 17.36 21.95
C GLN A 406 -38.92 16.14 22.77
N ALA A 407 -39.64 15.21 22.14
CA ALA A 407 -40.07 13.97 22.77
C ALA A 407 -38.87 13.06 23.11
N ALA A 408 -38.89 12.43 24.30
CA ALA A 408 -37.78 11.63 24.84
C ALA A 408 -37.33 10.49 23.91
N TRP A 409 -38.26 9.83 23.22
CA TRP A 409 -37.94 8.74 22.30
C TRP A 409 -37.10 9.22 21.09
N LYS A 410 -37.33 10.45 20.60
CA LYS A 410 -36.53 11.02 19.50
C LYS A 410 -35.11 11.33 19.96
N THR A 411 -34.95 11.81 21.19
CA THR A 411 -33.64 12.04 21.79
C THR A 411 -32.88 10.73 22.00
N TRP A 412 -33.55 9.67 22.42
CA TRP A 412 -32.97 8.33 22.54
C TRP A 412 -32.53 7.77 21.17
N HIS A 413 -33.38 7.91 20.15
CA HIS A 413 -33.05 7.50 18.79
C HIS A 413 -31.81 8.24 18.24
N GLN A 414 -31.75 9.57 18.40
CA GLN A 414 -30.60 10.38 17.97
C GLN A 414 -29.30 10.02 18.70
N ARG A 415 -29.36 9.70 20.00
CA ARG A 415 -28.18 9.22 20.75
C ARG A 415 -27.69 7.88 20.23
N SER A 416 -28.62 6.97 19.92
CA SER A 416 -28.28 5.67 19.36
C SER A 416 -27.58 5.80 18.00
N LEU A 417 -28.05 6.72 17.15
CA LEU A 417 -27.42 7.04 15.87
C LEU A 417 -25.97 7.55 16.03
N LEU A 418 -25.70 8.39 17.03
CA LEU A 418 -24.35 8.87 17.32
C LEU A 418 -23.40 7.75 17.80
N VAL A 419 -23.92 6.79 18.57
CA VAL A 419 -23.14 5.62 18.99
C VAL A 419 -22.78 4.75 17.79
N VAL A 420 -23.73 4.52 16.87
CA VAL A 420 -23.46 3.77 15.62
C VAL A 420 -22.43 4.51 14.76
N ALA A 421 -22.54 5.83 14.62
CA ALA A 421 -21.57 6.62 13.87
C ALA A 421 -20.16 6.57 14.49
N ALA A 422 -20.06 6.60 15.83
CA ALA A 422 -18.78 6.48 16.54
C ALA A 422 -18.16 5.08 16.36
N ALA A 423 -18.96 4.02 16.43
CA ALA A 423 -18.52 2.66 16.17
C ALA A 423 -18.02 2.50 14.73
N ALA A 424 -18.76 3.03 13.74
CA ALA A 424 -18.34 3.03 12.34
C ALA A 424 -16.99 3.74 12.17
N MET A 425 -16.81 4.95 12.70
CA MET A 425 -15.53 5.67 12.63
C MET A 425 -14.36 4.88 13.24
N PHE A 426 -14.59 4.20 14.37
CA PHE A 426 -13.55 3.37 15.01
C PHE A 426 -13.12 2.20 14.12
N PHE A 427 -14.06 1.39 13.63
CA PHE A 427 -13.75 0.24 12.78
C PHE A 427 -13.11 0.64 11.45
N ILE A 428 -13.49 1.79 10.89
CA ILE A 428 -12.90 2.28 9.64
C ILE A 428 -11.51 2.85 9.87
N THR A 429 -11.29 3.56 10.98
CA THR A 429 -9.94 4.00 11.33
C THR A 429 -9.04 2.78 11.47
N LEU A 430 -9.51 1.71 12.10
CA LEU A 430 -8.79 0.45 12.18
C LEU A 430 -8.57 -0.18 10.79
N TYR A 431 -9.56 -0.16 9.89
CA TYR A 431 -9.42 -0.67 8.52
C TYR A 431 -8.41 0.13 7.71
N VAL A 432 -8.49 1.47 7.72
CA VAL A 432 -7.57 2.33 6.98
C VAL A 432 -6.17 2.24 7.58
N VAL A 433 -6.04 2.22 8.91
CA VAL A 433 -4.75 1.94 9.55
C VAL A 433 -4.25 0.57 9.14
N ASN A 434 -5.08 -0.48 9.12
CA ASN A 434 -4.64 -1.81 8.70
C ASN A 434 -4.30 -1.88 7.20
N MET A 435 -5.03 -1.19 6.32
CA MET A 435 -4.75 -1.09 4.89
C MET A 435 -3.47 -0.30 4.64
N LEU A 436 -3.29 0.81 5.36
CA LEU A 436 -2.06 1.59 5.33
C LEU A 436 -0.92 0.76 5.92
N VAL A 437 -1.08 0.08 7.05
CA VAL A 437 -0.05 -0.72 7.73
C VAL A 437 0.29 -1.99 6.96
N GLN A 438 -0.65 -2.78 6.45
CA GLN A 438 -0.37 -3.96 5.62
C GLN A 438 0.34 -3.58 4.32
N LYS A 439 0.07 -2.40 3.75
CA LYS A 439 0.88 -1.87 2.63
C LYS A 439 2.14 -1.15 3.08
N SER A 440 2.23 -0.62 4.30
CA SER A 440 3.38 0.14 4.83
C SER A 440 4.42 -0.74 5.51
N VAL A 441 4.10 -1.90 6.06
CA VAL A 441 5.10 -2.76 6.69
C VAL A 441 6.11 -3.30 5.66
N PRO A 442 5.73 -3.52 4.39
CA PRO A 442 6.70 -3.69 3.30
C PRO A 442 7.18 -2.37 2.67
N TYR A 443 6.36 -1.30 2.65
CA TYR A 443 6.73 -0.03 1.96
C TYR A 443 7.53 0.98 2.79
N PHE A 444 7.40 1.04 4.12
CA PHE A 444 8.06 2.06 4.96
C PHE A 444 9.57 1.79 5.09
N ALA A 445 9.99 0.53 4.92
CA ALA A 445 11.39 0.15 4.78
C ALA A 445 12.00 0.58 3.44
N HIS A 446 11.18 0.79 2.40
CA HIS A 446 11.62 1.20 1.06
C HIS A 446 11.36 2.68 0.70
N SER A 447 10.40 3.36 1.35
CA SER A 447 9.91 4.68 0.87
C SER A 447 10.54 5.91 1.53
N LEU A 448 11.35 5.79 2.59
CA LEU A 448 11.98 6.97 3.23
C LEU A 448 13.28 7.44 2.56
N GLY A 449 13.77 6.72 1.54
CA GLY A 449 14.93 7.13 0.74
C GLY A 449 14.78 8.42 -0.09
N PRO A 450 13.63 8.71 -0.76
CA PRO A 450 13.61 9.80 -1.75
C PRO A 450 13.12 11.18 -1.22
N ALA A 451 12.35 11.24 -0.13
CA ALA A 451 11.59 12.46 0.22
C ALA A 451 12.40 13.56 0.93
N VAL A 452 13.61 13.27 1.42
CA VAL A 452 14.47 14.28 2.10
C VAL A 452 15.50 14.91 1.13
N LEU A 453 15.60 14.43 -0.11
CA LEU A 453 16.58 14.89 -1.10
C LEU A 453 16.25 16.24 -1.77
N THR A 454 15.07 16.83 -1.55
CA THR A 454 14.62 18.02 -2.30
C THR A 454 14.84 19.37 -1.62
N ALA A 455 15.45 19.44 -0.43
CA ALA A 455 15.70 20.72 0.25
C ALA A 455 17.12 21.30 0.06
N ALA A 456 18.06 20.60 -0.57
CA ALA A 456 19.47 21.05 -0.70
C ALA A 456 19.91 21.40 -2.14
N GLY A 457 18.96 21.62 -3.05
CA GLY A 457 19.22 21.94 -4.45
C GLY A 457 19.12 23.43 -4.79
N ARG A 458 20.04 24.27 -4.31
CA ARG A 458 20.31 25.58 -4.96
C ARG A 458 21.80 25.80 -5.16
N LYS A 459 22.14 25.98 -6.45
CA LYS A 459 23.46 26.19 -7.06
C LYS A 459 24.39 27.07 -6.23
N GLY A 460 25.63 26.59 -6.07
CA GLY A 460 26.76 27.41 -5.64
C GLY A 460 28.02 26.56 -5.47
N PHE A 461 28.92 26.63 -6.45
CA PHE A 461 30.37 26.42 -6.36
C PHE A 461 30.88 25.82 -5.02
N LEU A 462 31.24 24.53 -5.00
CA LEU A 462 31.99 23.96 -3.88
C LEU A 462 33.27 23.30 -4.41
N ASN A 463 34.38 23.95 -4.05
CA ASN A 463 35.77 23.53 -4.25
C ASN A 463 36.04 22.12 -3.72
N SER A 464 36.96 21.38 -4.35
CA SER A 464 37.39 20.04 -3.94
C SER A 464 37.97 19.95 -2.51
N ARG A 465 38.25 21.08 -1.86
CA ARG A 465 38.71 21.14 -0.46
C ARG A 465 37.63 20.77 0.57
N THR A 466 36.35 20.95 0.28
CA THR A 466 35.26 20.67 1.24
C THR A 466 34.93 19.17 1.35
N ILE A 467 35.32 18.37 0.36
CA ILE A 467 35.09 16.92 0.32
C ILE A 467 36.05 16.17 1.27
N SER A 468 37.29 16.67 1.41
CA SER A 468 38.26 16.11 2.36
C SER A 468 37.78 16.20 3.81
N SER A 469 37.14 17.29 4.21
CA SER A 469 36.68 17.49 5.59
C SER A 469 35.50 16.60 6.00
N MET A 470 34.61 16.21 5.06
CA MET A 470 33.49 15.30 5.36
C MET A 470 33.93 13.83 5.46
N SER A 471 34.92 13.41 4.67
CA SER A 471 35.52 12.07 4.82
C SER A 471 36.24 11.89 6.17
N ALA A 472 36.87 12.97 6.65
CA ALA A 472 37.50 12.99 7.96
C ALA A 472 36.48 12.88 9.11
N SER A 473 35.35 13.60 9.04
CA SER A 473 34.33 13.58 10.11
C SER A 473 33.54 12.27 10.16
N LEU A 474 33.27 11.63 9.01
CA LEU A 474 32.66 10.30 8.98
C LEU A 474 33.61 9.23 9.52
N GLY A 475 34.90 9.33 9.20
CA GLY A 475 35.95 8.49 9.78
C GLY A 475 35.91 8.54 11.31
N ASP A 476 35.96 9.73 11.89
CA ASP A 476 35.96 9.91 13.35
C ASP A 476 34.70 9.33 14.02
N ALA A 477 33.51 9.51 13.44
CA ALA A 477 32.28 8.93 13.97
C ALA A 477 32.28 7.40 13.94
N LEU A 478 32.80 6.80 12.87
CA LEU A 478 32.90 5.34 12.72
C LEU A 478 33.96 4.73 13.64
N TYR A 479 35.10 5.41 13.84
CA TYR A 479 36.13 4.98 14.79
C TYR A 479 35.68 5.08 16.23
N ASN A 480 34.82 6.04 16.56
CA ASN A 480 34.25 6.24 17.90
C ASN A 480 32.97 5.42 18.15
N ALA A 481 32.54 4.58 17.20
CA ALA A 481 31.40 3.71 17.41
C ALA A 481 31.67 2.73 18.58
N PRO A 482 30.68 2.48 19.45
CA PRO A 482 30.85 1.57 20.59
C PRO A 482 31.35 0.18 20.12
N PRO A 483 32.41 -0.37 20.75
CA PRO A 483 32.94 -1.66 20.34
C PRO A 483 31.95 -2.78 20.67
N THR A 484 31.88 -3.78 19.79
CA THR A 484 31.17 -5.02 20.10
C THR A 484 32.00 -5.87 21.05
N LYS A 485 31.48 -6.09 22.25
CA LYS A 485 32.10 -6.97 23.24
C LYS A 485 31.62 -8.39 23.02
N VAL A 486 32.53 -9.36 23.07
CA VAL A 486 32.22 -10.78 22.86
C VAL A 486 32.86 -11.60 23.96
N THR A 487 32.07 -12.42 24.64
CA THR A 487 32.51 -13.37 25.65
C THR A 487 32.05 -14.78 25.25
N THR A 488 32.92 -15.77 25.43
CA THR A 488 32.58 -17.18 25.17
C THR A 488 32.44 -17.91 26.50
N LEU A 489 31.27 -18.51 26.74
CA LEU A 489 31.00 -19.31 27.92
C LEU A 489 31.75 -20.65 27.87
N PRO A 490 31.94 -21.35 29.01
CA PRO A 490 32.65 -22.63 29.05
C PRO A 490 32.05 -23.72 28.15
N ASN A 491 30.73 -23.69 27.94
CA ASN A 491 30.02 -24.61 27.04
C ASN A 491 30.16 -24.27 25.55
N GLY A 492 30.84 -23.17 25.20
CA GLY A 492 31.09 -22.72 23.83
C GLY A 492 30.08 -21.69 23.30
N LEU A 493 29.02 -21.37 24.05
CA LEU A 493 28.07 -20.31 23.67
C LEU A 493 28.78 -18.96 23.64
N ARG A 494 28.59 -18.23 22.54
CA ARG A 494 29.12 -16.87 22.40
C ARG A 494 28.04 -15.86 22.75
N VAL A 495 28.40 -14.90 23.60
CA VAL A 495 27.54 -13.80 24.00
C VAL A 495 28.18 -12.51 23.50
N ALA A 496 27.45 -11.76 22.68
CA ALA A 496 27.94 -10.55 22.07
C ALA A 496 26.99 -9.38 22.29
N THR A 497 27.54 -8.23 22.66
CA THR A 497 26.72 -7.04 22.93
C THR A 497 27.33 -5.80 22.32
N GLN A 498 26.48 -4.92 21.80
CA GLN A 498 26.86 -3.55 21.48
C GLN A 498 25.95 -2.56 22.19
N HIS A 499 26.57 -1.64 22.94
CA HIS A 499 25.86 -0.55 23.58
C HIS A 499 25.46 0.51 22.54
N THR A 500 24.20 0.96 22.56
CA THR A 500 23.70 2.07 21.73
C THR A 500 22.91 3.06 22.60
N PHE A 501 22.87 4.32 22.18
CA PHE A 501 22.20 5.40 22.94
C PHE A 501 20.66 5.44 22.75
N THR A 502 20.04 4.29 22.46
CA THR A 502 18.60 4.13 22.24
C THR A 502 17.86 3.84 23.55
N GLN A 503 16.53 3.93 23.54
CA GLN A 503 15.69 3.55 24.71
C GLN A 503 15.13 2.13 24.60
N SER A 504 15.12 1.56 23.39
CA SER A 504 14.82 0.16 23.12
C SER A 504 16.11 -0.65 22.99
N ALA A 505 16.00 -1.95 23.26
CA ALA A 505 17.04 -2.94 23.07
C ALA A 505 16.46 -4.15 22.32
N THR A 506 17.31 -4.83 21.56
CA THR A 506 17.00 -6.12 20.95
C THR A 506 17.95 -7.16 21.51
N VAL A 507 17.42 -8.31 21.94
CA VAL A 507 18.19 -9.48 22.35
C VAL A 507 17.68 -10.69 21.57
N GLY A 508 18.59 -11.54 21.10
CA GLY A 508 18.21 -12.72 20.34
C GLY A 508 19.26 -13.83 20.37
N VAL A 509 18.85 -14.99 19.87
CA VAL A 509 19.70 -16.16 19.70
C VAL A 509 19.75 -16.50 18.22
N TRP A 510 20.96 -16.43 17.66
CA TRP A 510 21.28 -16.86 16.30
C TRP A 510 21.84 -18.28 16.38
N ILE A 511 21.23 -19.19 15.64
CA ILE A 511 21.58 -20.61 15.63
C ILE A 511 22.08 -20.95 14.24
N ASP A 512 23.23 -21.60 14.18
CA ASP A 512 23.79 -22.17 12.96
C ASP A 512 23.04 -23.46 12.58
N ALA A 513 21.77 -23.31 12.21
CA ALA A 513 20.82 -24.37 11.85
C ALA A 513 19.87 -23.86 10.76
N GLY A 514 19.22 -24.74 10.01
CA GLY A 514 18.41 -24.37 8.84
C GLY A 514 18.21 -25.56 7.90
N SER A 515 17.54 -25.37 6.76
CA SER A 515 17.19 -26.46 5.84
C SER A 515 18.40 -27.22 5.28
N ARG A 516 19.56 -26.57 5.17
CA ARG A 516 20.82 -27.21 4.76
C ARG A 516 21.27 -28.33 5.72
N TYR A 517 20.87 -28.26 6.99
CA TYR A 517 21.25 -29.24 8.02
C TYR A 517 20.21 -30.36 8.19
N GLU A 518 19.20 -30.40 7.33
CA GLU A 518 18.18 -31.43 7.31
C GLU A 518 18.57 -32.61 6.41
N THR A 519 17.82 -33.70 6.53
CA THR A 519 17.88 -34.81 5.59
C THR A 519 16.74 -34.68 4.58
N LYS A 520 16.85 -35.34 3.42
CA LYS A 520 15.76 -35.37 2.42
C LYS A 520 14.42 -35.82 2.99
N GLN A 521 14.42 -36.74 3.97
CA GLN A 521 13.23 -37.29 4.62
C GLN A 521 12.65 -36.36 5.69
N THR A 522 13.47 -35.47 6.26
CA THR A 522 13.07 -34.55 7.33
C THR A 522 13.12 -33.10 6.87
N ASN A 523 13.14 -32.84 5.57
CA ASN A 523 13.19 -31.48 5.06
C ASN A 523 11.88 -30.74 5.38
N GLY A 524 12.00 -29.53 5.94
CA GLY A 524 10.90 -28.73 6.49
C GLY A 524 10.81 -28.74 8.02
N THR A 525 11.66 -29.50 8.71
CA THR A 525 11.64 -29.61 10.19
C THR A 525 12.06 -28.31 10.88
N ALA A 526 12.99 -27.55 10.32
CA ALA A 526 13.46 -26.28 10.84
C ALA A 526 12.34 -25.23 10.85
N HIS A 527 11.63 -25.10 9.72
CA HIS A 527 10.47 -24.23 9.58
C HIS A 527 9.31 -24.68 10.48
N PHE A 528 9.04 -26.00 10.53
CA PHE A 528 8.02 -26.54 11.43
C PHE A 528 8.31 -26.22 12.90
N LEU A 529 9.57 -26.32 13.32
CA LEU A 529 10.00 -26.00 14.68
C LEU A 529 9.82 -24.51 15.01
N GLU A 530 10.03 -23.62 14.05
CA GLU A 530 9.76 -22.19 14.18
C GLU A 530 8.31 -21.91 14.57
N HIS A 531 7.34 -22.51 13.86
CA HIS A 531 5.91 -22.36 14.17
C HIS A 531 5.56 -22.85 15.58
N LEU A 532 6.22 -23.92 16.03
CA LEU A 532 5.98 -24.53 17.33
C LEU A 532 6.69 -23.80 18.48
N ALA A 533 7.74 -23.02 18.20
CA ALA A 533 8.53 -22.34 19.21
C ALA A 533 7.66 -21.46 20.13
N PHE A 534 6.60 -20.85 19.58
CA PHE A 534 5.70 -19.95 20.32
C PHE A 534 4.44 -20.63 20.87
N LYS A 535 4.28 -21.95 20.72
CA LYS A 535 3.05 -22.69 21.13
C LYS A 535 3.07 -23.20 22.57
N GLY A 536 3.99 -22.66 23.38
CA GLY A 536 4.10 -22.94 24.81
C GLY A 536 5.28 -23.82 25.19
N THR A 537 5.76 -23.62 26.40
CA THR A 537 6.88 -24.33 27.02
C THR A 537 6.38 -25.20 28.18
N GLN A 538 7.29 -25.93 28.82
CA GLN A 538 6.98 -26.64 30.06
C GLN A 538 6.68 -25.70 31.23
N ARG A 539 7.30 -24.51 31.25
CA ARG A 539 7.13 -23.49 32.30
C ARG A 539 5.92 -22.59 32.05
N ARG A 540 5.58 -22.33 30.78
CA ARG A 540 4.57 -21.35 30.36
C ARG A 540 3.63 -21.96 29.33
N SER A 541 2.34 -21.93 29.61
CA SER A 541 1.34 -22.20 28.56
C SER A 541 1.44 -21.15 27.45
N ARG A 542 0.92 -21.46 26.25
CA ARG A 542 0.89 -20.54 25.11
C ARG A 542 0.31 -19.17 25.49
N ILE A 543 -0.85 -19.14 26.16
CA ILE A 543 -1.54 -17.89 26.55
C ILE A 543 -0.70 -17.10 27.56
N GLN A 544 -0.03 -17.78 28.50
CA GLN A 544 0.85 -17.11 29.46
C GLN A 544 2.08 -16.53 28.77
N LEU A 545 2.67 -17.25 27.81
CA LEU A 545 3.81 -16.79 27.04
C LEU A 545 3.44 -15.55 26.22
N GLU A 546 2.34 -15.61 25.45
CA GLU A 546 1.84 -14.49 24.64
C GLU A 546 1.52 -13.27 25.52
N ARG A 547 0.83 -13.48 26.66
CA ARG A 547 0.49 -12.40 27.60
C ARG A 547 1.73 -11.80 28.27
N GLU A 548 2.70 -12.61 28.70
CA GLU A 548 3.92 -12.11 29.35
C GLU A 548 4.71 -11.22 28.38
N VAL A 549 4.75 -11.58 27.09
CA VAL A 549 5.40 -10.80 26.03
C VAL A 549 4.66 -9.47 25.79
N GLU A 550 3.32 -9.49 25.73
CA GLU A 550 2.51 -8.27 25.61
C GLU A 550 2.62 -7.36 26.84
N ASP A 551 2.60 -7.93 28.05
CA ASP A 551 2.63 -7.20 29.33
C ASP A 551 3.95 -6.41 29.48
N ILE A 552 5.07 -6.95 29.00
CA ILE A 552 6.37 -6.25 29.02
C ILE A 552 6.54 -5.30 27.82
N GLY A 553 5.59 -5.29 26.88
CA GLY A 553 5.65 -4.53 25.63
C GLY A 553 6.75 -5.02 24.69
N ALA A 554 7.04 -6.32 24.71
CA ALA A 554 8.05 -6.93 23.85
C ALA A 554 7.44 -7.35 22.51
N HIS A 555 8.25 -7.28 21.47
CA HIS A 555 7.95 -7.91 20.18
C HIS A 555 8.90 -9.10 19.99
N LEU A 556 8.33 -10.30 20.03
CA LEU A 556 9.05 -11.51 19.66
C LEU A 556 8.88 -11.79 18.18
N ASN A 557 9.94 -12.26 17.55
CA ASN A 557 9.88 -12.78 16.19
C ASN A 557 10.91 -13.89 15.99
N ALA A 558 10.71 -14.67 14.93
CA ALA A 558 11.66 -15.64 14.45
C ALA A 558 11.72 -15.62 12.93
N TYR A 559 12.78 -16.21 12.38
CA TYR A 559 12.82 -16.61 10.98
C TYR A 559 13.83 -17.74 10.79
N THR A 560 13.58 -18.55 9.77
CA THR A 560 14.45 -19.64 9.34
C THR A 560 14.94 -19.41 7.91
N SER A 561 16.23 -19.63 7.71
CA SER A 561 16.89 -19.64 6.40
C SER A 561 17.53 -21.01 6.13
N ARG A 562 18.26 -21.14 5.02
CA ARG A 562 18.98 -22.37 4.66
C ARG A 562 20.08 -22.72 5.67
N GLU A 563 20.77 -21.73 6.25
CA GLU A 563 21.89 -21.97 7.17
C GLU A 563 21.72 -21.36 8.57
N GLN A 564 20.70 -20.54 8.79
CA GLN A 564 20.51 -19.80 10.05
C GLN A 564 19.06 -19.83 10.51
N THR A 565 18.85 -20.04 11.81
CA THR A 565 17.56 -19.87 12.47
C THR A 565 17.73 -18.85 13.59
N VAL A 566 16.84 -17.87 13.65
CA VAL A 566 16.97 -16.72 14.55
C VAL A 566 15.69 -16.57 15.35
N TYR A 567 15.85 -16.38 16.66
CA TYR A 567 14.76 -16.02 17.58
C TYR A 567 15.18 -14.77 18.35
N TYR A 568 14.40 -13.70 18.28
CA TYR A 568 14.76 -12.44 18.92
C TYR A 568 13.55 -11.75 19.56
N ALA A 569 13.86 -10.90 20.54
CA ALA A 569 12.93 -10.09 21.31
C ALA A 569 13.39 -8.64 21.26
N LYS A 570 12.52 -7.74 20.80
CA LYS A 570 12.72 -6.29 20.92
C LYS A 570 11.93 -5.79 22.11
N THR A 571 12.63 -5.20 23.08
CA THR A 571 12.06 -4.83 24.39
C THR A 571 12.58 -3.45 24.85
N ARG A 572 12.05 -2.97 25.98
CA ARG A 572 12.69 -1.88 26.75
C ARG A 572 13.88 -2.41 27.53
N ARG A 573 14.81 -1.51 27.90
CA ARG A 573 16.04 -1.83 28.64
C ARG A 573 15.80 -2.72 29.85
N GLU A 574 14.80 -2.39 30.66
CA GLU A 574 14.53 -3.05 31.94
C GLU A 574 14.07 -4.51 31.77
N CYS A 575 13.52 -4.82 30.58
CA CYS A 575 12.92 -6.11 30.28
C CYS A 575 13.85 -7.03 29.46
N VAL A 576 15.09 -6.61 29.15
CA VAL A 576 16.01 -7.42 28.32
C VAL A 576 16.31 -8.77 28.96
N GLY A 577 16.52 -8.80 30.28
CA GLY A 577 16.73 -10.06 31.01
C GLY A 577 15.51 -10.99 30.95
N GLN A 578 14.29 -10.44 30.99
CA GLN A 578 13.05 -11.21 30.81
C GLN A 578 12.91 -11.74 29.38
N GLY A 579 13.22 -10.91 28.37
CA GLY A 579 13.26 -11.34 26.97
C GLY A 579 14.23 -12.51 26.76
N LEU A 580 15.42 -12.47 27.38
CA LEU A 580 16.38 -13.57 27.32
C LEU A 580 15.89 -14.83 28.07
N ASP A 581 15.21 -14.69 29.22
CA ASP A 581 14.58 -15.83 29.90
C ASP A 581 13.50 -16.49 29.02
N ILE A 582 12.66 -15.69 28.37
CA ILE A 582 11.62 -16.17 27.45
C ILE A 582 12.25 -16.93 26.29
N LEU A 583 13.26 -16.36 25.62
CA LEU A 583 13.97 -17.02 24.53
C LEU A 583 14.64 -18.33 24.99
N SER A 584 15.25 -18.33 26.18
CA SER A 584 15.89 -19.53 26.74
C SER A 584 14.90 -20.65 27.00
N ASP A 585 13.69 -20.32 27.44
CA ASP A 585 12.63 -21.27 27.74
C ASP A 585 12.01 -21.84 26.45
N ILE A 586 11.78 -20.99 25.45
CA ILE A 586 11.30 -21.39 24.11
C ILE A 586 12.25 -22.40 23.47
N LEU A 587 13.57 -22.12 23.50
CA LEU A 587 14.56 -22.94 22.80
C LEU A 587 14.89 -24.27 23.49
N GLN A 588 14.75 -24.34 24.82
CA GLN A 588 15.18 -25.52 25.61
C GLN A 588 14.01 -26.36 26.12
N HIS A 589 12.85 -25.75 26.35
CA HIS A 589 11.73 -26.36 27.07
C HIS A 589 10.42 -26.29 26.31
N SER A 590 10.46 -26.19 24.97
CA SER A 590 9.25 -26.29 24.14
C SER A 590 8.53 -27.62 24.37
N LYS A 591 7.20 -27.56 24.54
CA LYS A 591 6.40 -28.74 24.89
C LYS A 591 6.22 -29.71 23.72
N LEU A 592 6.21 -29.18 22.50
CA LEU A 592 5.96 -29.92 21.25
C LEU A 592 4.74 -30.84 21.38
N GLU A 593 3.59 -30.27 21.78
CA GLU A 593 2.36 -31.04 21.94
C GLU A 593 1.89 -31.60 20.60
N ARG A 594 1.46 -32.87 20.59
CA ARG A 594 0.91 -33.50 19.37
C ARG A 594 -0.24 -32.70 18.77
N ARG A 595 -1.11 -32.13 19.62
CA ARG A 595 -2.21 -31.30 19.18
C ARG A 595 -1.72 -30.03 18.46
N ALA A 596 -0.75 -29.32 19.03
CA ALA A 596 -0.16 -28.14 18.41
C ALA A 596 0.55 -28.48 17.09
N ILE A 597 1.22 -29.64 17.01
CA ILE A 597 1.84 -30.13 15.77
C ILE A 597 0.79 -30.28 14.67
N GLU A 598 -0.34 -30.95 14.93
CA GLU A 598 -1.38 -31.12 13.92
C GLU A 598 -2.11 -29.82 13.56
N GLU A 599 -2.30 -28.92 14.53
CA GLU A 599 -2.87 -27.59 14.28
C GLU A 599 -1.95 -26.74 13.37
N GLU A 600 -0.65 -26.68 13.67
CA GLU A 600 0.32 -25.92 12.87
C GLU A 600 0.60 -26.56 11.52
N ARG A 601 0.48 -27.89 11.37
CA ARG A 601 0.62 -28.55 10.08
C ARG A 601 -0.34 -27.98 9.03
N GLY A 602 -1.59 -27.75 9.42
CA GLY A 602 -2.58 -27.12 8.55
C GLY A 602 -2.30 -25.64 8.24
N VAL A 603 -1.62 -24.93 9.14
CA VAL A 603 -1.18 -23.54 8.92
C VAL A 603 -0.04 -23.51 7.91
N ILE A 604 1.00 -24.34 8.11
CA ILE A 604 2.17 -24.43 7.22
C ILE A 604 1.77 -24.83 5.80
N LEU A 605 0.80 -25.76 5.65
CA LEU A 605 0.30 -26.14 4.33
C LEU A 605 -0.41 -24.98 3.61
N ARG A 606 -1.18 -24.14 4.33
CA ARG A 606 -1.79 -22.93 3.75
C ARG A 606 -0.76 -21.86 3.43
N GLU A 607 0.22 -21.68 4.31
CA GLU A 607 1.34 -20.75 4.06
C GLU A 607 2.11 -21.14 2.81
N MET A 608 2.36 -22.43 2.59
CA MET A 608 2.97 -22.91 1.35
C MET A 608 2.14 -22.56 0.11
N GLU A 609 0.80 -22.64 0.18
CA GLU A 609 -0.08 -22.18 -0.89
C GLU A 609 -0.02 -20.66 -1.10
N GLU A 610 0.23 -19.87 -0.05
CA GLU A 610 0.42 -18.42 -0.13
C GLU A 610 1.80 -18.05 -0.71
N VAL A 611 2.88 -18.71 -0.26
CA VAL A 611 4.25 -18.51 -0.78
C VAL A 611 4.33 -18.88 -2.26
N ASN A 612 3.63 -19.92 -2.69
CA ASN A 612 3.55 -20.31 -4.10
C ASN A 612 2.92 -19.24 -5.01
N LYS A 613 2.28 -18.20 -4.45
CA LYS A 613 1.78 -17.04 -5.21
C LYS A 613 2.84 -15.94 -5.36
N SER A 614 3.92 -15.99 -4.58
CA SER A 614 5.08 -15.09 -4.72
C SER A 614 6.07 -15.67 -5.74
N LEU A 615 5.97 -15.22 -6.99
CA LEU A 615 6.77 -15.75 -8.09
C LEU A 615 8.28 -15.59 -7.90
N GLU A 616 8.71 -14.49 -7.27
CA GLU A 616 10.12 -14.24 -6.99
C GLU A 616 10.69 -15.31 -6.05
N GLU A 617 9.98 -15.63 -4.96
CA GLU A 617 10.38 -16.69 -4.01
C GLU A 617 10.39 -18.07 -4.68
N VAL A 618 9.36 -18.38 -5.47
CA VAL A 618 9.27 -19.65 -6.22
C VAL A 618 10.47 -19.80 -7.15
N ILE A 619 10.87 -18.72 -7.84
CA ILE A 619 12.02 -18.75 -8.75
C ILE A 619 13.33 -18.87 -8.01
N TYR A 620 13.50 -18.20 -6.87
CA TYR A 620 14.70 -18.40 -6.06
C TYR A 620 14.80 -19.82 -5.51
N ASP A 621 13.69 -20.42 -5.08
CA ASP A 621 13.68 -21.83 -4.64
C ASP A 621 14.01 -22.78 -5.80
N GLN A 622 13.40 -22.59 -6.97
CA GLN A 622 13.72 -23.34 -8.18
C GLN A 622 15.20 -23.16 -8.58
N LEU A 623 15.74 -21.95 -8.44
CA LEU A 623 17.14 -21.65 -8.73
C LEU A 623 18.09 -22.40 -7.79
N HIS A 624 17.78 -22.48 -6.49
CA HIS A 624 18.57 -23.29 -5.56
C HIS A 624 18.48 -24.79 -5.89
N ILE A 625 17.29 -25.29 -6.23
CA ILE A 625 17.08 -26.68 -6.66
C ILE A 625 17.89 -26.96 -7.93
N ALA A 626 17.90 -26.05 -8.91
CA ALA A 626 18.63 -26.20 -10.16
C ALA A 626 20.16 -26.12 -9.95
N CYS A 627 20.62 -25.18 -9.13
CA CYS A 627 22.05 -24.99 -8.85
C CYS A 627 22.64 -26.13 -8.02
N PHE A 628 21.91 -26.65 -7.03
CA PHE A 628 22.43 -27.57 -6.02
C PHE A 628 21.76 -28.95 -5.97
N ARG A 629 20.78 -29.25 -6.83
CA ARG A 629 20.11 -30.55 -7.06
C ARG A 629 20.05 -31.53 -5.88
N GLU A 630 21.08 -32.37 -5.73
CA GLU A 630 21.12 -33.45 -4.72
C GLU A 630 21.76 -33.01 -3.38
N ASP A 631 22.43 -31.85 -3.36
CA ASP A 631 23.02 -31.29 -2.16
C ASP A 631 21.95 -30.63 -1.28
N PRO A 632 22.08 -30.67 0.06
CA PRO A 632 21.10 -30.11 0.99
C PRO A 632 20.81 -28.61 0.81
N LEU A 633 21.71 -27.88 0.13
CA LEU A 633 21.49 -26.46 -0.17
C LEU A 633 20.40 -26.24 -1.23
N GLY A 634 20.06 -27.27 -2.01
CA GLY A 634 18.94 -27.27 -2.94
C GLY A 634 17.58 -27.51 -2.27
N TYR A 635 17.54 -27.86 -0.98
CA TYR A 635 16.27 -28.02 -0.26
C TYR A 635 15.59 -26.67 -0.05
N THR A 636 14.27 -26.64 -0.22
CA THR A 636 13.45 -25.48 0.14
C THR A 636 13.35 -25.38 1.66
N ILE A 637 13.06 -24.18 2.17
CA ILE A 637 12.99 -23.94 3.62
C ILE A 637 11.75 -24.62 4.22
N LEU A 638 10.60 -24.51 3.52
CA LEU A 638 9.33 -25.10 3.95
C LEU A 638 9.35 -26.64 3.85
N GLY A 639 10.09 -27.18 2.87
CA GLY A 639 10.11 -28.60 2.54
C GLY A 639 8.91 -29.06 1.71
N PRO A 640 8.95 -30.30 1.19
CA PRO A 640 7.89 -30.83 0.34
C PRO A 640 6.65 -31.22 1.15
N VAL A 641 5.48 -31.21 0.49
CA VAL A 641 4.17 -31.48 1.10
C VAL A 641 4.14 -32.86 1.78
N GLU A 642 4.79 -33.85 1.17
CA GLU A 642 4.86 -35.23 1.67
C GLU A 642 5.61 -35.32 3.01
N ASN A 643 6.69 -34.55 3.14
CA ASN A 643 7.44 -34.47 4.40
C ASN A 643 6.63 -33.71 5.45
N ILE A 644 6.05 -32.56 5.08
CA ILE A 644 5.21 -31.79 6.01
C ILE A 644 4.03 -32.61 6.51
N ARG A 645 3.52 -33.60 5.75
CA ARG A 645 2.47 -34.51 6.21
C ARG A 645 2.96 -35.62 7.15
N SER A 646 4.24 -35.98 7.10
CA SER A 646 4.81 -37.13 7.82
C SER A 646 5.70 -36.76 9.01
N ILE A 647 6.21 -35.52 9.08
CA ILE A 647 7.02 -35.02 10.20
C ILE A 647 6.26 -35.18 11.52
N ASN A 648 6.86 -35.89 12.45
CA ASN A 648 6.31 -36.16 13.78
C ASN A 648 7.16 -35.53 14.88
N ARG A 649 6.70 -35.69 16.13
CA ARG A 649 7.38 -35.13 17.31
C ARG A 649 8.81 -35.63 17.47
N ASP A 650 9.06 -36.90 17.15
CA ASP A 650 10.39 -37.50 17.35
C ASP A 650 11.40 -36.89 16.37
N ASN A 651 10.98 -36.60 15.13
CA ASN A 651 11.82 -35.87 14.17
C ASN A 651 12.19 -34.46 14.67
N LEU A 652 11.24 -33.74 15.28
CA LEU A 652 11.49 -32.40 15.85
C LEU A 652 12.46 -32.46 17.03
N VAL A 653 12.29 -33.45 17.92
CA VAL A 653 13.20 -33.66 19.06
C VAL A 653 14.60 -34.04 18.58
N ASP A 654 14.71 -34.91 17.58
CA ASP A 654 15.97 -35.31 16.98
C ASP A 654 16.67 -34.10 16.34
N TYR A 655 15.93 -33.25 15.63
CA TYR A 655 16.47 -32.03 15.03
C TYR A 655 17.00 -31.04 16.08
N ILE A 656 16.23 -30.78 17.14
CA ILE A 656 16.67 -29.92 18.27
C ILE A 656 17.91 -30.52 18.91
N SER A 657 17.87 -31.81 19.27
CA SER A 657 18.96 -32.47 19.98
C SER A 657 20.25 -32.49 19.16
N THR A 658 20.15 -32.52 17.83
CA THR A 658 21.31 -32.51 16.92
C THR A 658 21.85 -31.11 16.65
N ASN A 659 20.96 -30.14 16.42
CA ASN A 659 21.36 -28.83 15.89
C ASN A 659 21.45 -27.72 16.95
N TYR A 660 20.64 -27.77 18.01
CA TYR A 660 20.57 -26.70 19.02
C TYR A 660 21.60 -26.94 20.12
N LYS A 661 22.88 -26.73 19.77
CA LYS A 661 24.04 -26.89 20.65
C LYS A 661 24.65 -25.55 21.01
N ALA A 662 25.21 -25.43 22.21
CA ALA A 662 25.74 -24.18 22.75
C ALA A 662 26.78 -23.51 21.82
N ASP A 663 27.72 -24.29 21.28
CA ASP A 663 28.79 -23.83 20.39
C ASP A 663 28.33 -23.44 18.97
N ARG A 664 27.11 -23.84 18.59
CA ARG A 664 26.44 -23.44 17.35
C ARG A 664 25.52 -22.23 17.53
N MET A 665 25.47 -21.66 18.73
CA MET A 665 24.60 -20.55 19.09
C MET A 665 25.39 -19.28 19.42
N VAL A 666 24.78 -18.14 19.12
CA VAL A 666 25.25 -16.81 19.52
C VAL A 666 24.08 -16.06 20.14
N VAL A 667 24.25 -15.62 21.39
CA VAL A 667 23.36 -14.63 21.99
C VAL A 667 23.87 -13.26 21.59
N ALA A 668 23.09 -12.49 20.84
CA ALA A 668 23.42 -11.11 20.47
C ALA A 668 22.44 -10.13 21.10
N ALA A 669 22.96 -9.02 21.65
CA ALA A 669 22.14 -7.93 22.16
C ALA A 669 22.66 -6.57 21.71
N ALA A 670 21.76 -5.70 21.26
CA ALA A 670 22.06 -4.32 20.88
C ALA A 670 21.05 -3.37 21.51
N GLY A 671 21.51 -2.25 22.08
CA GLY A 671 20.65 -1.36 22.86
C GLY A 671 21.40 -0.71 24.03
N PRO A 672 20.68 -0.07 24.96
CA PRO A 672 21.23 0.41 26.23
C PRO A 672 21.49 -0.76 27.22
N VAL A 673 22.26 -1.77 26.79
CA VAL A 673 22.56 -3.00 27.54
C VAL A 673 23.96 -2.97 28.13
N ASP A 674 24.15 -3.65 29.27
CA ASP A 674 25.46 -3.90 29.87
C ASP A 674 25.94 -5.31 29.50
N HIS A 675 27.21 -5.45 29.09
CA HIS A 675 27.75 -6.73 28.62
C HIS A 675 27.79 -7.78 29.73
N GLU A 676 28.24 -7.42 30.93
CA GLU A 676 28.46 -8.36 32.02
C GLU A 676 27.12 -8.89 32.56
N GLU A 677 26.09 -8.03 32.60
CA GLU A 677 24.74 -8.44 32.96
C GLU A 677 24.15 -9.47 31.98
N ILE A 678 24.34 -9.25 30.67
CA ILE A 678 23.86 -10.19 29.64
C ILE A 678 24.67 -11.49 29.66
N VAL A 679 25.98 -11.43 29.86
CA VAL A 679 26.83 -12.62 30.00
C VAL A 679 26.40 -13.44 31.21
N LYS A 680 26.16 -12.80 32.36
CA LYS A 680 25.68 -13.48 33.57
C LYS A 680 24.31 -14.13 33.34
N CYS A 681 23.36 -13.40 32.75
CA CYS A 681 22.04 -13.94 32.43
C CYS A 681 22.14 -15.11 31.43
N ALA A 682 22.95 -14.99 30.37
CA ALA A 682 23.16 -16.07 29.42
C ALA A 682 23.82 -17.30 30.08
N ALA A 683 24.78 -17.11 30.99
CA ALA A 683 25.39 -18.19 31.74
C ALA A 683 24.39 -18.93 32.63
N GLU A 684 23.50 -18.20 33.32
CA GLU A 684 22.44 -18.78 34.14
C GLU A 684 21.41 -19.55 33.30
N LYS A 685 21.02 -19.02 32.13
CA LYS A 685 19.93 -19.56 31.30
C LYS A 685 20.35 -20.63 30.30
N PHE A 686 21.54 -20.50 29.72
CA PHE A 686 22.05 -21.37 28.66
C PHE A 686 23.31 -22.15 29.06
N GLY A 687 23.84 -21.96 30.27
CA GLY A 687 25.08 -22.63 30.70
C GLY A 687 25.02 -24.16 30.70
N ASN A 688 23.82 -24.73 30.85
CA ASN A 688 23.59 -26.18 30.82
C ASN A 688 23.37 -26.75 29.41
N LEU A 689 23.31 -25.92 28.36
CA LEU A 689 23.17 -26.42 27.00
C LEU A 689 24.36 -27.31 26.64
N PRO A 690 24.12 -28.48 26.02
CA PRO A 690 25.18 -29.37 25.60
C PRO A 690 26.03 -28.69 24.52
N LYS A 691 27.34 -28.82 24.66
CA LYS A 691 28.28 -28.55 23.59
C LYS A 691 28.19 -29.68 22.55
N SER A 692 28.32 -29.34 21.27
CA SER A 692 28.37 -30.37 20.22
C SER A 692 29.64 -31.22 20.35
N SER A 693 29.57 -32.48 19.90
CA SER A 693 30.76 -33.34 19.79
C SER A 693 31.71 -32.84 18.69
N GLU A 694 31.16 -32.21 17.66
CA GLU A 694 31.90 -31.59 16.54
C GLU A 694 31.39 -30.15 16.33
N PRO A 695 32.15 -29.12 16.77
CA PRO A 695 31.73 -27.70 16.78
C PRO A 695 31.31 -27.14 15.42
N ARG A 696 31.77 -27.77 14.34
CA ARG A 696 31.41 -27.47 12.97
C ARG A 696 31.26 -28.80 12.26
N ARG A 697 30.04 -29.36 12.26
CA ARG A 697 29.75 -30.51 11.40
C ARG A 697 30.14 -30.12 9.98
N ALA A 698 31.15 -30.79 9.42
CA ALA A 698 31.56 -30.56 8.05
C ALA A 698 30.43 -31.03 7.14
N VAL A 699 29.57 -30.11 6.71
CA VAL A 699 28.65 -30.37 5.60
C VAL A 699 29.53 -30.41 4.34
N SER A 700 29.30 -31.38 3.47
CA SER A 700 30.02 -31.44 2.19
C SER A 700 29.84 -30.13 1.43
N LYS A 701 30.90 -29.69 0.75
CA LYS A 701 30.81 -28.55 -0.15
C LYS A 701 29.74 -28.88 -1.21
N PRO A 702 28.70 -28.06 -1.38
CA PRO A 702 27.70 -28.28 -2.40
C PRO A 702 28.32 -28.04 -3.78
N HIS A 703 27.84 -28.79 -4.76
CA HIS A 703 28.30 -28.75 -6.13
C HIS A 703 27.36 -27.86 -6.92
N PHE A 704 27.89 -26.73 -7.43
CA PHE A 704 27.16 -25.93 -8.39
C PHE A 704 27.09 -26.66 -9.73
N VAL A 705 25.88 -26.94 -10.20
CA VAL A 705 25.62 -27.62 -11.47
C VAL A 705 25.00 -26.65 -12.45
N SER A 706 25.57 -26.55 -13.65
CA SER A 706 24.94 -25.85 -14.78
C SER A 706 23.68 -26.60 -15.19
N SER A 707 22.53 -25.99 -15.01
CA SER A 707 21.26 -26.58 -15.41
C SER A 707 20.18 -25.58 -15.79
N GLU A 708 19.10 -26.11 -16.34
CA GLU A 708 17.95 -25.34 -16.80
C GLU A 708 16.69 -25.94 -16.20
N LEU A 709 15.85 -25.10 -15.60
CA LEU A 709 14.52 -25.47 -15.09
C LEU A 709 13.50 -24.43 -15.54
N LEU A 710 12.81 -24.72 -16.65
CA LEU A 710 11.77 -23.87 -17.21
C LEU A 710 10.40 -24.50 -17.02
N SER A 711 9.49 -23.77 -16.40
CA SER A 711 8.11 -24.20 -16.13
C SER A 711 7.13 -23.28 -16.86
N ALA A 712 6.71 -23.70 -18.05
CA ALA A 712 5.70 -22.99 -18.83
C ALA A 712 4.33 -23.05 -18.12
N THR A 713 3.69 -21.90 -17.93
CA THR A 713 2.34 -21.82 -17.37
C THR A 713 1.59 -20.63 -17.93
N GLU A 714 0.34 -20.85 -18.35
CA GLU A 714 -0.54 -19.81 -18.88
C GLU A 714 -1.21 -18.99 -17.75
N ALA A 715 -1.19 -19.50 -16.52
CA ALA A 715 -1.84 -18.89 -15.36
C ALA A 715 -1.23 -17.52 -14.95
N LEU A 716 -0.07 -17.16 -15.49
CA LEU A 716 0.64 -15.92 -15.19
C LEU A 716 0.49 -14.85 -16.27
N GLY A 717 -0.43 -15.05 -17.23
CA GLY A 717 -0.65 -14.12 -18.33
C GLY A 717 0.58 -13.99 -19.25
N PRO A 718 0.81 -12.83 -19.88
CA PRO A 718 1.89 -12.65 -20.86
C PRO A 718 3.29 -12.45 -20.26
N SER A 719 3.43 -12.52 -18.93
CA SER A 719 4.71 -12.25 -18.24
C SER A 719 5.57 -13.51 -18.12
N SER A 720 6.88 -13.30 -18.26
CA SER A 720 7.93 -14.28 -18.08
C SER A 720 8.83 -13.83 -16.94
N HIS A 721 9.08 -14.74 -16.01
CA HIS A 721 9.95 -14.50 -14.88
C HIS A 721 11.14 -15.45 -14.98
N VAL A 722 12.36 -14.92 -15.05
CA VAL A 722 13.58 -15.69 -15.28
C VAL A 722 14.67 -15.25 -14.31
N ALA A 723 15.42 -16.21 -13.76
CA ALA A 723 16.64 -15.96 -13.00
C ALA A 723 17.82 -16.70 -13.63
N VAL A 724 18.97 -16.03 -13.69
CA VAL A 724 20.24 -16.60 -14.15
C VAL A 724 21.28 -16.41 -13.05
N ALA A 725 22.00 -17.47 -12.70
CA ALA A 725 23.02 -17.44 -11.66
C ALA A 725 24.34 -18.10 -12.08
N PHE A 726 25.40 -17.59 -11.47
CA PHE A 726 26.75 -18.14 -11.40
C PHE A 726 27.03 -18.66 -9.99
N GLU A 727 28.02 -19.54 -9.84
CA GLU A 727 28.57 -19.87 -8.52
C GLU A 727 29.21 -18.60 -7.91
N GLY A 728 28.63 -18.13 -6.81
CA GLY A 728 29.15 -17.03 -6.03
C GLY A 728 30.29 -17.46 -5.10
N VAL A 729 30.66 -16.58 -4.18
CA VAL A 729 31.74 -16.83 -3.21
C VAL A 729 31.19 -17.10 -1.82
N PRO A 730 31.89 -17.91 -1.01
CA PRO A 730 31.53 -18.05 0.39
C PRO A 730 31.73 -16.74 1.14
N TRP A 731 31.02 -16.59 2.26
CA TRP A 731 31.19 -15.44 3.14
C TRP A 731 32.65 -15.16 3.50
N THR A 732 33.43 -16.18 3.87
CA THR A 732 34.82 -16.03 4.31
C THR A 732 35.80 -15.67 3.19
N SER A 733 35.35 -15.62 1.93
CA SER A 733 36.18 -15.23 0.81
C SER A 733 36.61 -13.76 0.91
N PRO A 734 37.89 -13.42 0.64
CA PRO A 734 38.31 -12.03 0.54
C PRO A 734 37.57 -11.28 -0.58
N ASP A 735 37.12 -12.00 -1.61
CA ASP A 735 36.42 -11.44 -2.77
C ASP A 735 34.93 -11.11 -2.47
N CYS A 736 34.41 -11.46 -1.28
CA CYS A 736 32.98 -11.30 -0.93
C CYS A 736 32.50 -9.84 -0.99
N ILE A 737 33.33 -8.88 -0.56
CA ILE A 737 32.98 -7.45 -0.61
C ILE A 737 32.95 -6.97 -2.06
N THR A 738 33.84 -7.49 -2.91
CA THR A 738 33.84 -7.19 -4.35
C THR A 738 32.57 -7.72 -5.02
N PHE A 739 32.04 -8.87 -4.60
CA PHE A 739 30.72 -9.36 -5.06
C PHE A 739 29.56 -8.44 -4.64
N MET A 740 29.57 -7.94 -3.40
CA MET A 740 28.58 -6.94 -2.97
C MET A 740 28.67 -5.66 -3.81
N LEU A 741 29.88 -5.22 -4.17
CA LEU A 741 30.07 -4.10 -5.07
C LEU A 741 29.58 -4.38 -6.49
N MET A 742 29.88 -5.54 -7.06
CA MET A 742 29.38 -5.94 -8.39
C MET A 742 27.85 -5.95 -8.43
N GLN A 743 27.19 -6.43 -7.38
CA GLN A 743 25.73 -6.36 -7.26
C GLN A 743 25.22 -4.91 -7.33
N GLN A 744 25.88 -3.97 -6.63
CA GLN A 744 25.49 -2.55 -6.66
C GLN A 744 25.79 -1.88 -8.01
N ILE A 745 26.85 -2.29 -8.71
CA ILE A 745 27.15 -1.82 -10.07
C ILE A 745 26.04 -2.23 -11.05
N LEU A 746 25.56 -3.47 -10.96
CA LEU A 746 24.43 -3.96 -11.79
C LEU A 746 23.10 -3.31 -11.39
N GLY A 747 22.85 -3.21 -10.08
CA GLY A 747 21.66 -2.57 -9.52
C GLY A 747 20.36 -3.34 -9.74
N GLY A 748 19.25 -2.62 -9.71
CA GLY A 748 17.92 -3.14 -9.94
C GLY A 748 16.98 -2.05 -10.45
N TYR A 749 15.92 -2.47 -11.13
CA TYR A 749 14.91 -1.62 -11.74
C TYR A 749 13.52 -2.22 -11.53
N ASN A 750 12.52 -1.37 -11.31
CA ASN A 750 11.13 -1.78 -11.23
C ASN A 750 10.25 -0.69 -11.85
N SER A 751 9.44 -1.06 -12.83
CA SER A 751 8.56 -0.16 -13.59
C SER A 751 7.45 0.44 -12.73
N ALA A 752 6.97 -0.30 -11.71
CA ALA A 752 5.98 0.19 -10.75
C ALA A 752 6.53 1.30 -9.85
N PHE A 753 7.86 1.41 -9.73
CA PHE A 753 8.56 2.44 -8.97
C PHE A 753 9.33 3.37 -9.92
N GLN A 754 8.62 4.07 -10.80
CA GLN A 754 9.20 5.22 -11.50
C GLN A 754 9.52 6.32 -10.48
N GLY A 755 10.77 6.34 -10.03
CA GLY A 755 11.33 7.49 -9.32
C GLY A 755 11.30 8.75 -10.19
N LEU A 756 11.67 9.89 -9.61
CA LEU A 756 11.75 11.17 -10.33
C LEU A 756 12.72 11.15 -11.52
N ILE A 757 13.66 10.19 -11.55
CA ILE A 757 14.63 10.00 -12.63
C ILE A 757 14.13 8.84 -13.51
N PRO A 758 13.76 9.13 -14.78
CA PRO A 758 13.45 8.09 -15.75
C PRO A 758 14.62 7.12 -15.86
N PRO A 759 14.37 5.81 -16.05
CA PRO A 759 15.44 4.81 -16.11
C PRO A 759 16.38 5.03 -17.31
N THR A 760 15.90 5.66 -18.38
CA THR A 760 16.71 6.11 -19.53
C THR A 760 17.73 7.20 -19.18
N LEU A 761 17.51 7.93 -18.07
CA LEU A 761 18.40 8.96 -17.53
C LEU A 761 19.14 8.49 -16.26
N SER A 762 19.01 7.21 -15.89
CA SER A 762 19.71 6.63 -14.73
C SER A 762 21.22 6.71 -14.93
N ALA A 763 22.00 7.12 -13.94
CA ALA A 763 23.46 7.07 -14.08
C ALA A 763 24.02 5.62 -14.17
N ASN A 764 23.20 4.61 -13.85
CA ASN A 764 23.59 3.21 -13.92
C ASN A 764 23.42 2.67 -15.35
N SER A 765 24.52 2.25 -15.98
CA SER A 765 24.58 1.74 -17.35
C SER A 765 23.73 0.49 -17.56
N SER A 766 23.65 -0.42 -16.59
CA SER A 766 22.81 -1.63 -16.68
C SER A 766 21.33 -1.29 -16.70
N ILE A 767 20.91 -0.36 -15.83
CA ILE A 767 19.52 0.13 -15.82
C ILE A 767 19.20 0.83 -17.15
N GLN A 768 20.11 1.66 -17.67
CA GLN A 768 19.90 2.31 -18.97
C GLN A 768 19.80 1.30 -20.11
N ALA A 769 20.70 0.32 -20.17
CA ALA A 769 20.74 -0.68 -21.25
C ALA A 769 19.43 -1.47 -21.31
N VAL A 770 18.97 -1.93 -20.15
CA VAL A 770 17.74 -2.71 -20.02
C VAL A 770 16.49 -1.85 -20.26
N ALA A 771 16.49 -0.58 -19.84
CA ALA A 771 15.31 0.27 -19.97
C ALA A 771 15.12 0.93 -21.35
N ARG A 772 16.13 0.95 -22.23
CA ARG A 772 16.03 1.55 -23.57
C ARG A 772 15.17 0.66 -24.48
N SER A 773 14.12 1.24 -25.06
CA SER A 773 13.26 0.54 -26.04
C SER A 773 13.99 0.33 -27.38
N PRO A 774 13.78 -0.81 -28.08
CA PRO A 774 14.38 -1.10 -29.39
C PRO A 774 14.03 -0.08 -30.49
N SER A 775 12.87 0.58 -30.40
CA SER A 775 12.38 1.52 -31.44
C SER A 775 12.94 2.94 -31.30
N GLY A 776 13.63 3.27 -30.20
CA GLY A 776 14.11 4.64 -29.91
C GLY A 776 13.01 5.69 -29.71
N GLU A 777 11.74 5.33 -29.93
CA GLU A 777 10.56 6.18 -29.83
C GLU A 777 9.78 5.82 -28.57
N GLY A 778 9.80 6.72 -27.58
CA GLY A 778 8.91 6.67 -26.42
C GLY A 778 9.58 6.36 -25.07
N SER A 779 9.08 7.02 -24.03
CA SER A 779 9.48 6.87 -22.62
C SER A 779 8.94 5.59 -21.95
N ALA A 780 8.34 4.67 -22.71
CA ALA A 780 7.71 3.47 -22.17
C ALA A 780 8.75 2.36 -21.97
N THR A 781 8.94 1.95 -20.72
CA THR A 781 9.76 0.80 -20.35
C THR A 781 9.04 -0.50 -20.67
N TRP A 782 9.74 -1.41 -21.33
CA TRP A 782 9.22 -2.67 -21.90
C TRP A 782 9.52 -3.91 -21.03
N ILE A 783 10.07 -3.69 -19.82
CA ILE A 783 10.39 -4.70 -18.81
C ILE A 783 9.72 -4.27 -17.50
N ASP A 784 9.19 -5.25 -16.75
CA ASP A 784 8.48 -4.99 -15.49
C ASP A 784 9.46 -4.74 -14.35
N SER A 785 10.43 -5.62 -14.16
CA SER A 785 11.50 -5.42 -13.17
C SER A 785 12.73 -6.28 -13.45
N PHE A 786 13.89 -5.85 -12.96
CA PHE A 786 15.05 -6.72 -12.80
C PHE A 786 15.77 -6.40 -11.50
N THR A 787 16.42 -7.38 -10.89
CA THR A 787 17.23 -7.19 -9.68
C THR A 787 18.46 -8.08 -9.73
N ALA A 788 19.65 -7.49 -9.52
CA ALA A 788 20.86 -8.26 -9.28
C ALA A 788 20.93 -8.74 -7.82
N PHE A 789 21.28 -10.02 -7.63
CA PHE A 789 21.39 -10.63 -6.32
C PHE A 789 22.79 -11.22 -6.07
N ASN A 790 23.17 -11.23 -4.80
CA ASN A 790 24.38 -11.87 -4.30
C ASN A 790 24.05 -12.57 -2.97
N THR A 791 23.97 -13.89 -3.00
CA THR A 791 23.67 -14.73 -1.84
C THR A 791 24.92 -15.51 -1.45
N CYS A 792 25.40 -15.31 -0.23
CA CYS A 792 26.58 -16.01 0.28
C CYS A 792 26.17 -17.11 1.26
N TYR A 793 26.82 -18.26 1.16
CA TYR A 793 26.75 -19.36 2.12
C TYR A 793 28.15 -19.61 2.71
N LYS A 794 28.28 -20.58 3.62
CA LYS A 794 29.58 -20.86 4.28
C LYS A 794 30.71 -21.25 3.33
N ASP A 795 30.41 -21.98 2.26
CA ASP A 795 31.38 -22.61 1.36
C ASP A 795 31.11 -22.39 -0.14
N THR A 796 29.99 -21.76 -0.48
CA THR A 796 29.61 -21.36 -1.84
C THR A 796 28.74 -20.09 -1.80
N GLY A 797 28.22 -19.67 -2.95
CA GLY A 797 27.20 -18.61 -3.05
C GLY A 797 26.47 -18.68 -4.39
N LEU A 798 25.54 -17.75 -4.60
CA LEU A 798 24.89 -17.50 -5.88
C LEU A 798 25.04 -16.02 -6.22
N PHE A 799 25.41 -15.73 -7.45
CA PHE A 799 25.47 -14.37 -7.97
C PHE A 799 24.80 -14.31 -9.33
N GLY A 800 23.92 -13.34 -9.54
CA GLY A 800 23.12 -13.33 -10.76
C GLY A 800 22.10 -12.21 -10.82
N PHE A 801 21.10 -12.40 -11.67
CA PHE A 801 19.97 -11.49 -11.79
C PHE A 801 18.66 -12.26 -11.93
N TYR A 802 17.61 -11.62 -11.45
CA TYR A 802 16.22 -11.97 -11.68
C TYR A 802 15.58 -10.90 -12.56
N VAL A 803 14.76 -11.31 -13.53
CA VAL A 803 14.03 -10.43 -14.43
C VAL A 803 12.58 -10.88 -14.58
N ALA A 804 11.65 -9.93 -14.52
CA ALA A 804 10.25 -10.08 -14.85
C ALA A 804 9.95 -9.18 -16.05
N SER A 805 9.45 -9.76 -17.13
CA SER A 805 9.18 -9.04 -18.38
C SER A 805 8.15 -9.76 -19.23
N PRO A 806 7.43 -9.07 -20.13
CA PRO A 806 6.63 -9.72 -21.17
C PRO A 806 7.44 -10.73 -22.00
N GLU A 807 6.78 -11.76 -22.55
CA GLU A 807 7.42 -12.80 -23.37
C GLU A 807 8.27 -12.24 -24.52
N GLN A 808 7.80 -11.20 -25.20
CA GLN A 808 8.50 -10.59 -26.33
C GLN A 808 9.81 -9.89 -25.91
N ALA A 809 9.92 -9.55 -24.62
CA ALA A 809 10.99 -8.74 -24.07
C ALA A 809 12.10 -9.57 -23.39
N VAL A 810 11.76 -10.74 -22.87
CA VAL A 810 12.61 -11.51 -21.94
C VAL A 810 14.00 -11.84 -22.51
N ASN A 811 14.09 -12.24 -23.78
CA ASN A 811 15.35 -12.63 -24.40
C ASN A 811 16.33 -11.47 -24.52
N ARG A 812 15.81 -10.28 -24.84
CA ARG A 812 16.65 -9.10 -24.94
C ARG A 812 17.06 -8.61 -23.55
N ALA A 813 16.20 -8.73 -22.56
CA ALA A 813 16.55 -8.42 -21.18
C ALA A 813 17.69 -9.31 -20.67
N ILE A 814 17.62 -10.62 -20.94
CA ILE A 814 18.68 -11.59 -20.62
C ILE A 814 19.98 -11.22 -21.34
N ASP A 815 19.92 -10.89 -22.63
CA ASP A 815 21.08 -10.50 -23.43
C ASP A 815 21.78 -9.25 -22.86
N GLU A 816 21.02 -8.19 -22.57
CA GLU A 816 21.56 -6.96 -21.99
C GLU A 816 22.15 -7.18 -20.59
N LEU A 817 21.46 -7.93 -19.72
CA LEU A 817 21.94 -8.23 -18.37
C LEU A 817 23.20 -9.12 -18.38
N MET A 818 23.26 -10.10 -19.28
CA MET A 818 24.47 -10.92 -19.47
C MET A 818 25.62 -10.12 -20.08
N CYS A 819 25.33 -9.16 -20.97
CA CYS A 819 26.32 -8.20 -21.46
C CYS A 819 26.83 -7.31 -20.32
N SER A 820 25.95 -6.78 -19.47
CA SER A 820 26.32 -6.01 -18.27
C SER A 820 27.20 -6.82 -17.32
N ILE A 821 26.87 -8.08 -17.04
CA ILE A 821 27.71 -8.98 -16.24
C ILE A 821 29.08 -9.19 -16.91
N SER A 822 29.11 -9.46 -18.20
CA SER A 822 30.36 -9.66 -18.94
C SER A 822 31.22 -8.40 -18.98
N SER A 823 30.58 -7.22 -19.04
CA SER A 823 31.24 -5.91 -19.01
C SER A 823 32.04 -5.70 -17.73
N LEU A 824 31.64 -6.32 -16.60
CA LEU A 824 32.41 -6.28 -15.36
C LEU A 824 33.83 -6.86 -15.54
N SER A 825 34.01 -7.77 -16.48
CA SER A 825 35.31 -8.39 -16.79
C SER A 825 36.21 -7.54 -17.70
N TYR A 826 35.70 -6.45 -18.29
CA TYR A 826 36.41 -5.68 -19.32
C TYR A 826 36.32 -4.16 -19.13
N SER A 827 35.13 -3.61 -18.96
CA SER A 827 34.84 -2.18 -19.15
C SER A 827 34.11 -1.57 -17.94
N ILE A 828 34.73 -1.63 -16.76
CA ILE A 828 34.26 -0.91 -15.57
C ILE A 828 34.91 0.47 -15.52
N THR A 829 34.09 1.50 -15.34
CA THR A 829 34.57 2.87 -15.14
C THR A 829 34.77 3.17 -13.64
N GLU A 830 35.67 4.10 -13.34
CA GLU A 830 35.88 4.57 -11.97
C GLU A 830 34.64 5.27 -11.39
N GLU A 831 33.87 5.95 -12.25
CA GLU A 831 32.62 6.61 -11.87
C GLU A 831 31.55 5.62 -11.41
N ASP A 832 31.40 4.50 -12.12
CA ASP A 832 30.46 3.43 -11.75
C ASP A 832 30.85 2.80 -10.41
N LEU A 833 32.14 2.56 -10.21
CA LEU A 833 32.67 2.01 -8.96
C LEU A 833 32.43 2.95 -7.77
N GLU A 834 32.77 4.22 -7.90
CA GLU A 834 32.59 5.20 -6.81
C GLU A 834 31.11 5.43 -6.47
N ARG A 835 30.23 5.34 -7.46
CA ARG A 835 28.78 5.37 -7.23
C ARG A 835 28.31 4.13 -6.47
N ALA A 836 28.74 2.94 -6.89
CA ALA A 836 28.41 1.68 -6.24
C ALA A 836 28.92 1.60 -4.79
N LYS A 837 30.14 2.10 -4.51
CA LYS A 837 30.67 2.22 -3.14
C LYS A 837 29.75 3.08 -2.27
N LYS A 838 29.33 4.25 -2.77
CA LYS A 838 28.42 5.15 -2.03
C LYS A 838 27.06 4.49 -1.76
N GLN A 839 26.50 3.78 -2.73
CA GLN A 839 25.25 3.04 -2.57
C GLN A 839 25.38 1.91 -1.54
N LEU A 840 26.47 1.14 -1.59
CA LEU A 840 26.74 0.08 -0.63
C LEU A 840 26.91 0.61 0.80
N LEU A 841 27.66 1.70 0.98
CA LEU A 841 27.83 2.35 2.28
C LEU A 841 26.51 2.88 2.83
N THR A 842 25.70 3.52 1.98
CA THR A 842 24.38 4.01 2.38
C THR A 842 23.48 2.87 2.83
N THR A 843 23.47 1.76 2.08
CA THR A 843 22.70 0.55 2.42
C THR A 843 23.16 -0.05 3.75
N LEU A 844 24.47 -0.13 3.99
CA LEU A 844 25.04 -0.61 5.25
C LEU A 844 24.62 0.27 6.43
N PHE A 845 24.72 1.59 6.31
CA PHE A 845 24.41 2.49 7.42
C PHE A 845 22.92 2.50 7.77
N ILE A 846 22.03 2.53 6.77
CA ILE A 846 20.59 2.42 7.00
C ILE A 846 20.25 1.11 7.73
N GLY A 847 20.89 0.00 7.36
CA GLY A 847 20.70 -1.28 8.03
C GLY A 847 21.15 -1.29 9.50
N LEU A 848 22.06 -0.39 9.89
CA LEU A 848 22.62 -0.30 11.25
C LEU A 848 21.94 0.76 12.13
N ASP A 849 20.93 1.47 11.63
CA ASP A 849 20.22 2.53 12.37
C ASP A 849 19.29 1.98 13.48
N ASP A 850 18.77 0.75 13.34
CA ASP A 850 17.93 0.11 14.35
C ASP A 850 18.69 -0.92 15.19
N THR A 851 18.31 -1.03 16.46
CA THR A 851 18.85 -2.07 17.38
C THR A 851 18.68 -3.48 16.86
N THR A 852 17.59 -3.77 16.13
CA THR A 852 17.36 -5.09 15.52
C THR A 852 18.38 -5.36 14.43
N GLY A 853 18.64 -4.37 13.56
CA GLY A 853 19.64 -4.48 12.49
C GLY A 853 21.06 -4.64 13.03
N VAL A 854 21.40 -3.92 14.10
CA VAL A 854 22.69 -4.11 14.80
C VAL A 854 22.80 -5.50 15.43
N ALA A 855 21.75 -6.00 16.09
CA ALA A 855 21.76 -7.33 16.70
C ALA A 855 21.85 -8.45 15.65
N GLU A 856 21.13 -8.31 14.52
CA GLU A 856 21.23 -9.20 13.35
C GLU A 856 22.65 -9.24 12.81
N ASP A 857 23.23 -8.06 12.58
CA ASP A 857 24.59 -7.96 12.04
C ASP A 857 25.61 -8.63 12.97
N ILE A 858 25.49 -8.42 14.29
CA ILE A 858 26.34 -9.10 15.28
C ILE A 858 26.14 -10.62 15.23
N GLY A 859 24.90 -11.09 15.31
CA GLY A 859 24.58 -12.51 15.38
C GLY A 859 25.04 -13.26 14.14
N ARG A 860 24.64 -12.79 12.95
CA ARG A 860 25.01 -13.37 11.65
C ARG A 860 26.52 -13.36 11.45
N GLN A 861 27.19 -12.23 11.66
CA GLN A 861 28.65 -12.16 11.45
C GLN A 861 29.43 -13.06 12.41
N LEU A 862 28.97 -13.23 13.66
CA LEU A 862 29.60 -14.17 14.58
C LEU A 862 29.40 -15.62 14.15
N LEU A 863 28.22 -16.00 13.65
CA LEU A 863 28.03 -17.34 13.10
C LEU A 863 28.95 -17.62 11.90
N VAL A 864 29.08 -16.64 11.02
CA VAL A 864 29.77 -16.77 9.73
C VAL A 864 31.28 -16.58 9.86
N TYR A 865 31.73 -15.43 10.36
CA TYR A 865 33.14 -15.05 10.44
C TYR A 865 33.81 -15.44 11.76
N GLY A 866 33.02 -15.75 12.79
CA GLY A 866 33.53 -15.93 14.15
C GLY A 866 33.88 -14.62 14.87
N ARG A 867 33.73 -13.47 14.21
CA ARG A 867 33.94 -12.13 14.75
C ARG A 867 33.04 -11.13 14.04
N ARG A 868 32.85 -9.95 14.63
CA ARG A 868 32.23 -8.83 13.93
C ARG A 868 33.29 -7.97 13.22
N ILE A 869 33.11 -7.76 11.93
CA ILE A 869 33.79 -6.75 11.12
C ILE A 869 33.13 -5.41 11.47
N SER A 870 33.90 -4.48 12.03
CA SER A 870 33.36 -3.17 12.37
C SER A 870 33.03 -2.37 11.10
N PRO A 871 32.08 -1.41 11.16
CA PRO A 871 31.81 -0.51 10.04
C PRO A 871 33.09 0.21 9.54
N ALA A 872 33.98 0.61 10.45
CA ALA A 872 35.26 1.21 10.08
C ALA A 872 36.19 0.25 9.31
N GLU A 873 36.26 -1.03 9.71
CA GLU A 873 37.01 -2.03 8.96
C GLU A 873 36.37 -2.30 7.59
N PHE A 874 35.04 -2.37 7.51
CA PHE A 874 34.32 -2.57 6.26
C PHE A 874 34.58 -1.43 5.27
N VAL A 875 34.47 -0.18 5.72
CA VAL A 875 34.79 1.01 4.89
C VAL A 875 36.23 0.96 4.40
N LYS A 876 37.19 0.63 5.27
CA LYS A 876 38.59 0.52 4.87
C LYS A 876 38.82 -0.57 3.82
N ARG A 877 38.17 -1.73 3.95
CA ARG A 877 38.24 -2.81 2.95
C ARG A 877 37.59 -2.37 1.63
N LEU A 878 36.50 -1.62 1.70
CA LEU A 878 35.80 -1.10 0.54
C LEU A 878 36.62 -0.06 -0.23
N ASP A 879 37.29 0.84 0.49
CA ASP A 879 38.14 1.89 -0.09
C ASP A 879 39.35 1.32 -0.84
N GLN A 880 39.82 0.14 -0.43
CA GLN A 880 40.93 -0.58 -1.08
C GLN A 880 40.56 -1.20 -2.42
N ILE A 881 39.27 -1.32 -2.75
CA ILE A 881 38.81 -1.94 -3.99
C ILE A 881 38.84 -0.89 -5.10
N ASP A 882 39.65 -1.13 -6.13
CA ASP A 882 39.70 -0.36 -7.36
C ASP A 882 39.00 -1.11 -8.51
N HIS A 883 38.91 -0.48 -9.68
CA HIS A 883 38.25 -1.07 -10.85
C HIS A 883 39.03 -2.27 -11.42
N TYR A 884 40.34 -2.35 -11.18
CA TYR A 884 41.16 -3.50 -11.57
C TYR A 884 40.83 -4.73 -10.72
N GLU A 885 40.57 -4.55 -9.43
CA GLU A 885 40.17 -5.62 -8.52
C GLU A 885 38.80 -6.17 -8.88
N VAL A 886 37.82 -5.30 -9.21
CA VAL A 886 36.52 -5.77 -9.69
C VAL A 886 36.67 -6.58 -10.99
N ARG A 887 37.51 -6.09 -11.93
CA ARG A 887 37.82 -6.81 -13.16
C ARG A 887 38.45 -8.18 -12.90
N ARG A 888 39.43 -8.25 -11.99
CA ARG A 888 40.11 -9.49 -11.61
C ARG A 888 39.12 -10.51 -11.04
N VAL A 889 38.21 -10.07 -10.16
CA VAL A 889 37.20 -10.92 -9.55
C VAL A 889 36.18 -11.39 -10.59
N ALA A 890 35.65 -10.48 -11.42
CA ALA A 890 34.72 -10.84 -12.49
C ALA A 890 35.33 -11.85 -13.49
N GLN A 891 36.59 -11.66 -13.89
CA GLN A 891 37.30 -12.61 -14.76
C GLN A 891 37.50 -13.99 -14.12
N LYS A 892 37.71 -14.03 -12.80
CA LYS A 892 37.94 -15.28 -12.06
C LYS A 892 36.66 -16.11 -11.90
N TYR A 893 35.53 -15.47 -11.62
CA TYR A 893 34.29 -16.15 -11.21
C TYR A 893 33.12 -16.06 -12.19
N LEU A 894 33.14 -15.14 -13.16
CA LEU A 894 32.01 -14.93 -14.09
C LEU A 894 32.41 -15.29 -15.53
N LEU A 895 33.61 -14.88 -15.96
CA LEU A 895 34.05 -15.11 -17.33
C LEU A 895 34.22 -16.61 -17.65
N SER A 896 33.52 -17.08 -18.68
CA SER A 896 33.53 -18.47 -19.15
C SER A 896 33.17 -19.51 -18.07
N LYS A 897 32.42 -19.10 -17.04
CA LYS A 897 31.94 -20.00 -15.98
C LYS A 897 30.58 -20.59 -16.30
N PRO A 898 30.26 -21.79 -15.77
CA PRO A 898 28.95 -22.39 -15.92
C PRO A 898 27.87 -21.49 -15.33
N VAL A 899 26.73 -21.39 -16.04
CA VAL A 899 25.53 -20.70 -15.57
C VAL A 899 24.39 -21.68 -15.36
N THR A 900 23.44 -21.28 -14.53
CA THR A 900 22.17 -21.98 -14.30
C THR A 900 21.03 -21.01 -14.51
N MET A 901 19.97 -21.48 -15.16
CA MET A 901 18.81 -20.67 -15.51
C MET A 901 17.53 -21.34 -15.03
N THR A 902 16.63 -20.55 -14.44
CA THR A 902 15.29 -20.98 -14.07
C THR A 902 14.25 -19.99 -14.54
N GLY A 903 13.06 -20.44 -14.89
CA GLY A 903 12.01 -19.53 -15.31
C GLY A 903 10.60 -20.11 -15.24
N VAL A 904 9.64 -19.22 -15.00
CA VAL A 904 8.21 -19.55 -14.87
C VAL A 904 7.38 -18.53 -15.68
N GLY A 905 6.27 -18.98 -16.26
CA GLY A 905 5.37 -18.15 -17.07
C GLY A 905 5.47 -18.47 -18.56
N MET A 906 5.46 -17.45 -19.42
CA MET A 906 5.57 -17.62 -20.88
C MET A 906 7.01 -17.88 -21.36
N VAL A 907 7.61 -18.97 -20.86
CA VAL A 907 9.02 -19.29 -21.08
C VAL A 907 9.31 -20.16 -22.31
N GLN A 908 8.32 -20.38 -23.20
CA GLN A 908 8.45 -21.25 -24.37
C GLN A 908 9.47 -20.74 -25.38
N ASN A 909 9.52 -19.41 -25.55
CA ASN A 909 10.41 -18.73 -26.49
C ASN A 909 11.67 -18.16 -25.80
N VAL A 910 11.91 -18.48 -24.53
CA VAL A 910 13.09 -18.00 -23.79
C VAL A 910 14.38 -18.63 -24.35
N MET A 911 15.43 -17.83 -24.40
CA MET A 911 16.79 -18.21 -24.80
C MET A 911 17.24 -19.46 -24.02
N GLN A 912 17.64 -20.50 -24.73
CA GLN A 912 18.05 -21.77 -24.10
C GLN A 912 19.39 -21.62 -23.37
N LEU A 913 19.63 -22.47 -22.38
CA LEU A 913 20.86 -22.46 -21.58
C LEU A 913 22.17 -22.42 -22.41
N PRO A 914 22.34 -23.17 -23.53
CA PRO A 914 23.57 -23.10 -24.33
C PRO A 914 23.83 -21.72 -24.94
N GLU A 915 22.80 -20.93 -25.21
CA GLU A 915 22.93 -19.56 -25.74
C GLU A 915 23.31 -18.59 -24.63
N VAL A 916 22.67 -18.65 -23.47
CA VAL A 916 23.05 -17.88 -22.27
C VAL A 916 24.50 -18.21 -21.87
N GLN A 917 24.89 -19.48 -21.95
CA GLN A 917 26.25 -19.93 -21.66
C GLN A 917 27.29 -19.40 -22.67
N LYS A 918 26.90 -19.13 -23.93
CA LYS A 918 27.77 -18.47 -24.91
C LYS A 918 27.98 -16.99 -24.55
N LEU A 919 26.94 -16.30 -24.08
CA LEU A 919 27.05 -14.91 -23.62
C LEU A 919 28.04 -14.79 -22.45
N ALA A 920 28.08 -15.78 -21.54
CA ALA A 920 29.08 -15.82 -20.46
C ALA A 920 30.54 -16.01 -20.95
N LYS A 921 30.76 -16.49 -22.18
CA LYS A 921 32.09 -16.72 -22.77
C LYS A 921 32.60 -15.55 -23.60
N TRP A 922 31.83 -14.46 -23.70
CA TRP A 922 32.05 -13.42 -24.68
C TRP A 922 33.41 -12.72 -24.50
N THR A 923 34.29 -12.84 -25.50
CA THR A 923 35.59 -12.16 -25.56
C THR A 923 35.43 -10.85 -26.30
N GLY A 924 35.76 -9.71 -25.69
CA GLY A 924 35.45 -8.33 -26.14
C GLY A 924 35.89 -7.84 -27.53
N ALA A 925 36.11 -8.71 -28.52
CA ALA A 925 36.37 -8.38 -29.92
C ALA A 925 35.12 -7.89 -30.69
N SER A 926 33.94 -7.87 -30.05
CA SER A 926 32.67 -7.52 -30.69
C SER A 926 31.82 -6.55 -29.86
N LEU A 927 32.42 -5.62 -29.12
CA LEU A 927 31.67 -4.46 -28.61
C LEU A 927 30.94 -3.80 -29.78
N PRO A 928 29.59 -3.79 -29.83
CA PRO A 928 28.90 -2.86 -30.70
C PRO A 928 29.36 -1.47 -30.24
N GLN A 929 29.94 -0.70 -31.14
CA GLN A 929 30.09 0.73 -30.92
C GLN A 929 28.68 1.31 -30.86
N HIS A 930 28.13 1.44 -29.65
CA HIS A 930 26.89 2.17 -29.38
C HIS A 930 27.19 3.49 -28.71
#